data_AF-A0A7X7Q448-F1
#
_entry.id   AF-A0A7X7Q448-F1
#
_cell.length_a   1.000
_cell.length_b   1.000
_cell.length_c   1.000
_cell.angle_alpha   90.00
_cell.angle_beta   90.00
_cell.angle_gamma   90.00
#
_symmetry.space_group_name_H-M   'P 1'
#
loop_
_entity.id
_entity.type
_entity.pdbx_description
1 polymer ?
#
loop_
_entity_poly.entity_id
_entity_poly.type
_entity_poly.pdbx_seq_one_letter_code
_entity_poly.pdbx_strand_id
1 'polypeptide(L)'
;PSCVFLMGLNDKDFALMDQAKGNLIKNTALSLLAVIIIIYVLFSGPPVGLSDNGDFDRIMHSNGLEYRVPTELRRFIYHNNYYISYKGETRLEELCNALFHIENFRNYPSLQHFFVKLSIGVNILINYVTGADSRIYRIEALGLIYTFLYGLALFALFSSIRIKRQWLDITLKLIIIVMFCDVGYVLYFNSLYGEALQNIFLVFSVAFGIRLFDEKPVKRNYLLFVLSLLGCGWTKFANIPVVFLVLIFLLPGTLMLFGKKNRLFAVLSTTVVLVSLVILYISIPKWMEVQTSYNSVFFGILRNTDEQQTQEYVEALGMPRYMEKFKNTNYYMTSIKEAINHEQFKKDFSKINKFKIAVFYLKHPGYFLEKLNITALNSGIIRPVYLSNYGPQEPRLTFCTTFEFWGNLRKALPFDNLIFNFLIILTAFAYLFYKGVIVYRENNRVKAFLFLGAAFAAAGCALYNFCVPYIANGEGDIAKHMFAYVQSADFIVILLIYLLLDGVSRIGPISVHALKHNRRFIPAAAGVLCVILVICGLAVLTSSRKTGMIGAFIELGEYNGKKMTWQIINHRNGVYTLMAAEPVTKGNFSESVPSNASLEKYGSNIWLNSRIRDFLNEDFIKCFSDEELALLETVNHRVLLSAGNLFLKETGEQEIFWSHVPVLSDRDYDNSYAVLVRDIVTLPNLRQIADMSRNGIKIKKAMPYWLDTPYYSNDSMLRIVEKDGYIYMKDAITEDIGIVPCIYLRSGWSMDGKGTLKEPYRIVN
;
A
#
# COMPACT_ATOMS: atom_id res chain seq x y z
N PRO A 1 -3.34 50.63 36.59
CA PRO A 1 -2.27 49.61 36.40
C PRO A 1 -2.35 48.83 35.08
N SER A 2 -3.49 48.84 34.37
CA SER A 2 -3.68 48.11 33.10
C SER A 2 -3.46 48.96 31.82
N CYS A 3 -2.95 50.19 31.94
CA CYS A 3 -2.75 51.11 30.80
C CYS A 3 -1.27 51.36 30.43
N VAL A 4 -0.31 50.80 31.18
CA VAL A 4 1.13 51.09 31.00
C VAL A 4 1.84 50.04 30.12
N PHE A 5 1.20 48.92 29.80
CA PHE A 5 1.80 47.87 28.95
C PHE A 5 1.69 48.13 27.44
N LEU A 6 0.91 49.13 27.01
CA LEU A 6 0.71 49.47 25.60
C LEU A 6 1.63 50.61 25.10
N MET A 7 2.32 51.32 25.99
CA MET A 7 3.18 52.46 25.64
C MET A 7 4.61 52.10 25.19
N GLY A 8 4.94 50.81 25.06
CA GLY A 8 6.28 50.34 24.67
C GLY A 8 6.33 49.54 23.36
N LEU A 9 5.22 49.39 22.65
CA LEU A 9 5.17 48.66 21.38
C LEU A 9 5.28 49.68 20.22
N ASN A 10 6.36 49.60 19.44
CA ASN A 10 6.50 50.40 18.23
C ASN A 10 5.66 49.80 17.09
N ASP A 11 5.41 50.55 16.00
CA ASP A 11 4.65 50.08 14.82
C ASP A 11 5.13 48.73 14.26
N LYS A 12 6.42 48.40 14.45
CA LYS A 12 6.98 47.09 14.08
C LYS A 12 6.44 45.94 14.91
N ASP A 13 6.21 46.14 16.21
CA ASP A 13 5.67 45.12 17.09
C ASP A 13 4.18 44.86 16.80
N PHE A 14 3.42 45.93 16.50
CA PHE A 14 2.05 45.81 16.00
C PHE A 14 1.99 45.08 14.65
N ALA A 15 2.85 45.42 13.70
CA ALA A 15 2.93 44.73 12.41
C ALA A 15 3.32 43.25 12.53
N LEU A 16 4.20 42.90 13.47
CA LEU A 16 4.57 41.51 13.78
C LEU A 16 3.40 40.75 14.43
N MET A 17 2.65 41.39 15.33
CA MET A 17 1.45 40.82 15.96
C MET A 17 0.34 40.57 14.94
N ASP A 18 0.08 41.51 14.03
CA ASP A 18 -0.91 41.35 12.96
C ASP A 18 -0.50 40.27 11.96
N GLN A 19 0.79 40.19 11.63
CA GLN A 19 1.30 39.11 10.78
C GLN A 19 1.20 37.74 11.45
N ALA A 20 1.47 37.64 12.76
CA ALA A 20 1.33 36.41 13.52
C ALA A 20 -0.15 35.97 13.59
N LYS A 21 -1.06 36.91 13.84
CA LYS A 21 -2.51 36.69 13.86
C LYS A 21 -3.03 36.23 12.49
N GLY A 22 -2.59 36.87 11.40
CA GLY A 22 -2.96 36.49 10.04
C GLY A 22 -2.47 35.08 9.67
N ASN A 23 -1.26 34.69 10.09
CA ASN A 23 -0.75 33.34 9.87
C ASN A 23 -1.51 32.28 10.68
N LEU A 24 -1.87 32.59 11.92
CA LEU A 24 -2.69 31.71 12.76
C LEU A 24 -4.04 31.45 12.10
N ILE A 25 -4.77 32.51 11.72
CA ILE A 25 -6.07 32.41 11.06
C ILE A 25 -5.98 31.56 9.78
N LYS A 26 -5.00 31.82 8.93
CA LYS A 26 -4.76 31.06 7.70
C LYS A 26 -4.50 29.57 7.98
N ASN A 27 -3.60 29.26 8.91
CA ASN A 27 -3.24 27.87 9.22
C ASN A 27 -4.42 27.12 9.85
N THR A 28 -5.20 27.80 10.70
CA THR A 28 -6.45 27.27 11.25
C THR A 28 -7.47 27.00 10.14
N ALA A 29 -7.68 27.94 9.23
CA ALA A 29 -8.62 27.77 8.11
C ALA A 29 -8.24 26.58 7.21
N LEU A 30 -6.95 26.45 6.85
CA LEU A 30 -6.46 25.32 6.05
C LEU A 30 -6.58 23.98 6.78
N SER A 31 -6.30 23.95 8.09
CA SER A 31 -6.51 22.76 8.89
C SER A 31 -7.99 22.38 9.03
N LEU A 32 -8.88 23.35 9.15
CA LEU A 32 -10.32 23.11 9.17
C LEU A 32 -10.81 22.60 7.81
N LEU A 33 -10.29 23.15 6.70
CA LEU A 33 -10.56 22.63 5.37
C LEU A 33 -10.17 21.15 5.25
N ALA A 34 -8.99 20.77 5.75
CA ALA A 34 -8.57 19.37 5.79
C ALA A 34 -9.56 18.49 6.59
N VAL A 35 -9.99 18.95 7.77
CA VAL A 35 -11.00 18.24 8.58
C VAL A 35 -12.32 18.10 7.84
N ILE A 36 -12.79 19.14 7.16
CA ILE A 36 -14.03 19.10 6.37
C ILE A 36 -13.92 18.08 5.24
N ILE A 37 -12.78 18.03 4.54
CA ILE A 37 -12.53 17.04 3.48
C ILE A 37 -12.55 15.62 4.05
N ILE A 38 -11.88 15.38 5.18
CA ILE A 38 -11.87 14.05 5.82
C ILE A 38 -13.28 13.65 6.24
N ILE A 39 -14.05 14.59 6.80
CA ILE A 39 -15.44 14.34 7.18
C ILE A 39 -16.29 14.00 5.94
N TYR A 40 -16.10 14.73 4.84
CA TYR A 40 -16.76 14.46 3.58
C TYR A 40 -16.41 13.06 3.06
N VAL A 41 -15.13 12.67 3.07
CA VAL A 41 -14.69 11.35 2.61
C VAL A 41 -15.27 10.23 3.48
N LEU A 42 -15.25 10.37 4.80
CA LEU A 42 -15.55 9.27 5.73
C LEU A 42 -17.01 9.16 6.16
N PHE A 43 -17.78 10.26 6.14
CA PHE A 43 -19.09 10.32 6.77
C PHE A 43 -20.23 10.88 5.90
N SER A 44 -19.97 11.38 4.68
CA SER A 44 -21.03 11.98 3.85
C SER A 44 -21.87 10.98 3.07
N GLY A 45 -21.36 9.76 2.85
CA GLY A 45 -22.01 8.71 2.07
C GLY A 45 -22.25 7.43 2.86
N PRO A 46 -22.40 6.27 2.19
CA PRO A 46 -22.42 4.98 2.85
C PRO A 46 -21.17 4.80 3.73
N PRO A 47 -21.24 4.06 4.85
CA PRO A 47 -20.09 3.85 5.72
C PRO A 47 -18.89 3.30 4.96
N VAL A 48 -17.75 3.98 5.10
CA VAL A 48 -16.48 3.61 4.47
C VAL A 48 -15.36 3.44 5.48
N GLY A 49 -14.49 2.46 5.24
CA GLY A 49 -13.29 2.20 6.03
C GLY A 49 -12.40 1.16 5.36
N LEU A 50 -11.56 0.46 6.12
CA LEU A 50 -10.83 -0.72 5.63
C LEU A 50 -11.40 -1.97 6.29
N SER A 51 -11.74 -2.98 5.48
CA SER A 51 -12.17 -4.29 5.98
C SER A 51 -11.07 -5.00 6.76
N ASP A 52 -11.48 -5.89 7.67
CA ASP A 52 -10.58 -6.70 8.48
C ASP A 52 -9.87 -7.78 7.65
N ASN A 53 -8.55 -7.83 7.75
CA ASN A 53 -7.69 -8.87 7.16
C ASN A 53 -7.34 -9.99 8.17
N GLY A 54 -7.96 -9.99 9.35
CA GLY A 54 -7.66 -10.87 10.49
C GLY A 54 -6.82 -10.21 11.60
N ASP A 55 -6.49 -8.92 11.47
CA ASP A 55 -5.73 -8.19 12.50
C ASP A 55 -6.65 -7.54 13.56
N PHE A 56 -7.93 -7.29 13.27
CA PHE A 56 -8.80 -6.56 14.20
C PHE A 56 -8.99 -7.31 15.52
N ASP A 57 -9.02 -8.65 15.49
CA ASP A 57 -9.18 -9.50 16.67
C ASP A 57 -8.13 -9.19 17.77
N ARG A 58 -6.94 -8.71 17.40
CA ARG A 58 -5.87 -8.29 18.34
C ARG A 58 -6.26 -7.09 19.20
N ILE A 59 -7.15 -6.24 18.69
CA ILE A 59 -7.63 -5.03 19.34
C ILE A 59 -9.06 -5.20 19.85
N MET A 60 -9.93 -5.83 19.06
CA MET A 60 -11.35 -5.98 19.37
C MET A 60 -11.58 -6.77 20.66
N HIS A 61 -11.09 -8.00 20.74
CA HIS A 61 -11.32 -8.87 21.90
C HIS A 61 -10.79 -8.25 23.20
N SER A 62 -9.58 -7.70 23.16
CA SER A 62 -8.99 -7.00 24.31
C SER A 62 -9.81 -5.80 24.78
N ASN A 63 -10.61 -5.18 23.92
CA ASN A 63 -11.46 -4.05 24.27
C ASN A 63 -12.91 -4.45 24.59
N GLY A 64 -13.26 -5.73 24.57
CA GLY A 64 -14.63 -6.21 24.75
C GLY A 64 -15.52 -5.92 23.55
N LEU A 65 -14.96 -5.92 22.34
CA LEU A 65 -15.69 -5.76 21.08
C LEU A 65 -15.78 -7.09 20.34
N GLU A 66 -16.96 -7.37 19.77
CA GLU A 66 -17.22 -8.63 19.06
C GLU A 66 -17.99 -8.40 17.74
N TYR A 67 -17.80 -9.31 16.80
CA TYR A 67 -18.65 -9.43 15.61
C TYR A 67 -19.95 -10.17 15.96
N ARG A 68 -21.07 -9.77 15.34
CA ARG A 68 -22.31 -10.57 15.33
C ARG A 68 -22.56 -11.33 14.03
N VAL A 69 -21.65 -11.18 13.08
CA VAL A 69 -21.78 -11.79 11.75
C VAL A 69 -20.85 -13.01 11.68
N PRO A 70 -21.31 -14.16 11.17
CA PRO A 70 -20.47 -15.34 10.96
C PRO A 70 -19.22 -15.03 10.13
N THR A 71 -18.15 -15.79 10.37
CA THR A 71 -16.83 -15.55 9.75
C THR A 71 -16.86 -15.49 8.23
N GLU A 72 -17.69 -16.31 7.60
CA GLU A 72 -17.78 -16.41 6.14
C GLU A 72 -18.33 -15.12 5.50
N LEU A 73 -19.23 -14.44 6.20
CA LEU A 73 -19.84 -13.19 5.76
C LEU A 73 -18.99 -11.95 6.10
N ARG A 74 -17.89 -12.12 6.84
CA ARG A 74 -16.92 -11.03 7.15
C ARG A 74 -15.94 -10.76 6.01
N ARG A 75 -15.72 -11.72 5.13
CA ARG A 75 -14.65 -11.64 4.12
C ARG A 75 -15.03 -10.69 2.99
N PHE A 76 -14.06 -9.86 2.58
CA PHE A 76 -14.18 -8.94 1.44
C PHE A 76 -15.28 -7.86 1.57
N ILE A 77 -15.72 -7.59 2.79
CA ILE A 77 -16.73 -6.55 3.10
C ILE A 77 -16.22 -5.73 4.29
N TYR A 78 -16.49 -4.42 4.29
CA TYR A 78 -16.20 -3.56 5.42
C TYR A 78 -17.33 -3.61 6.47
N HIS A 79 -16.95 -3.71 7.75
CA HIS A 79 -17.90 -3.63 8.86
C HIS A 79 -17.62 -2.37 9.69
N ASN A 80 -18.67 -1.58 9.91
CA ASN A 80 -18.62 -0.39 10.76
C ASN A 80 -19.25 -0.59 12.14
N ASN A 81 -20.13 -1.59 12.28
CA ASN A 81 -20.83 -1.89 13.53
C ASN A 81 -20.27 -3.14 14.20
N TYR A 82 -19.96 -3.01 15.48
CA TYR A 82 -19.52 -4.06 16.39
C TYR A 82 -20.35 -4.04 17.66
N TYR A 83 -20.15 -5.01 18.54
CA TYR A 83 -20.91 -5.12 19.78
C TYR A 83 -20.04 -5.05 21.02
N ILE A 84 -20.47 -4.24 21.97
CA ILE A 84 -19.84 -4.11 23.29
C ILE A 84 -20.30 -5.28 24.16
N SER A 85 -19.34 -6.08 24.61
CA SER A 85 -19.50 -7.14 25.60
C SER A 85 -19.43 -6.51 26.99
N TYR A 86 -20.60 -6.10 27.52
CA TYR A 86 -20.70 -5.59 28.89
C TYR A 86 -20.50 -6.74 29.88
N LYS A 87 -19.54 -6.57 30.78
CA LYS A 87 -19.19 -7.55 31.82
C LYS A 87 -19.26 -6.86 33.18
N GLY A 88 -19.97 -7.45 34.14
CA GLY A 88 -20.16 -6.91 35.48
C GLY A 88 -21.47 -7.40 36.08
N GLU A 89 -21.61 -7.34 37.40
CA GLU A 89 -22.86 -7.71 38.08
C GLU A 89 -23.80 -6.50 38.19
N THR A 90 -23.23 -5.30 38.23
CA THR A 90 -23.97 -4.04 38.26
C THR A 90 -23.77 -3.21 37.00
N ARG A 91 -24.74 -2.35 36.67
CA ARG A 91 -24.65 -1.43 35.53
C ARG A 91 -23.46 -0.49 35.60
N LEU A 92 -23.03 -0.11 36.81
CA LEU A 92 -21.84 0.73 37.01
C LEU A 92 -20.56 -0.06 36.67
N GLU A 93 -20.46 -1.30 37.13
CA GLU A 93 -19.34 -2.18 36.81
C GLU A 93 -19.26 -2.49 35.31
N GLU A 94 -20.39 -2.78 34.67
CA GLU A 94 -20.48 -2.97 33.22
C GLU A 94 -19.88 -1.78 32.46
N LEU A 95 -20.24 -0.56 32.88
CA LEU A 95 -19.80 0.67 32.22
C LEU A 95 -18.32 0.97 32.51
N CYS A 96 -17.87 0.78 33.76
CA CYS A 96 -16.46 0.90 34.12
C CYS A 96 -15.58 -0.12 33.37
N ASN A 97 -16.02 -1.37 33.26
CA ASN A 97 -15.30 -2.41 32.54
C ASN A 97 -15.25 -2.11 31.03
N ALA A 98 -16.37 -1.67 30.44
CA ALA A 98 -16.39 -1.26 29.04
C ALA A 98 -15.39 -0.12 28.75
N LEU A 99 -15.26 0.87 29.66
CA LEU A 99 -14.40 2.04 29.45
C LEU A 99 -12.93 1.85 29.84
N PHE A 100 -12.61 1.03 30.84
CA PHE A 100 -11.26 1.00 31.42
C PHE A 100 -10.60 -0.38 31.45
N HIS A 101 -11.37 -1.46 31.37
CA HIS A 101 -10.79 -2.82 31.40
C HIS A 101 -10.28 -3.23 30.02
N ILE A 102 -9.02 -3.69 29.95
CA ILE A 102 -8.39 -4.22 28.74
C ILE A 102 -7.97 -5.67 28.99
N GLU A 103 -8.64 -6.60 28.31
CA GLU A 103 -8.35 -8.02 28.43
C GLU A 103 -7.05 -8.38 27.74
N ASN A 104 -6.21 -9.18 28.41
CA ASN A 104 -4.97 -9.71 27.86
C ASN A 104 -4.06 -8.64 27.22
N PHE A 105 -3.95 -7.44 27.82
CA PHE A 105 -3.12 -6.33 27.30
C PHE A 105 -1.69 -6.75 26.92
N ARG A 106 -1.11 -7.71 27.64
CA ARG A 106 0.24 -8.27 27.35
C ARG A 106 0.33 -8.99 26.01
N ASN A 107 -0.78 -9.46 25.44
CA ASN A 107 -0.78 -10.14 24.14
C ASN A 107 -0.58 -9.17 22.97
N TYR A 108 -0.89 -7.89 23.14
CA TYR A 108 -0.63 -6.85 22.15
C TYR A 108 -0.65 -5.45 22.81
N PRO A 109 0.43 -5.00 23.47
CA PRO A 109 0.41 -3.80 24.32
C PRO A 109 0.50 -2.49 23.50
N SER A 110 -0.47 -2.25 22.63
CA SER A 110 -0.51 -1.11 21.71
C SER A 110 -1.17 0.12 22.33
N LEU A 111 -0.67 1.32 22.00
CA LEU A 111 -1.30 2.58 22.37
C LEU A 111 -2.73 2.73 21.80
N GLN A 112 -3.07 1.95 20.77
CA GLN A 112 -4.41 1.92 20.16
C GLN A 112 -5.54 1.65 21.16
N HIS A 113 -5.32 0.80 22.17
CA HIS A 113 -6.37 0.45 23.14
C HIS A 113 -6.92 1.70 23.86
N PHE A 114 -6.06 2.68 24.17
CA PHE A 114 -6.50 3.94 24.79
C PHE A 114 -7.52 4.68 23.92
N PHE A 115 -7.26 4.80 22.62
CA PHE A 115 -8.15 5.51 21.69
C PHE A 115 -9.43 4.72 21.40
N VAL A 116 -9.36 3.39 21.37
CA VAL A 116 -10.54 2.53 21.24
C VAL A 116 -11.44 2.62 22.48
N LYS A 117 -10.86 2.69 23.70
CA LYS A 117 -11.65 2.92 24.91
C LYS A 117 -12.29 4.30 24.94
N LEU A 118 -11.55 5.32 24.51
CA LEU A 118 -12.10 6.67 24.35
C LEU A 118 -13.26 6.69 23.35
N SER A 119 -13.13 6.01 22.20
CA SER A 119 -14.19 5.93 21.21
C SER A 119 -15.40 5.14 21.70
N ILE A 120 -15.21 4.09 22.50
CA ILE A 120 -16.33 3.38 23.16
C ILE A 120 -17.11 4.35 24.05
N GLY A 121 -16.43 5.19 24.84
CA GLY A 121 -17.08 6.20 25.67
C GLY A 121 -17.86 7.24 24.86
N VAL A 122 -17.25 7.76 23.79
CA VAL A 122 -17.91 8.67 22.85
C VAL A 122 -19.14 8.01 22.21
N ASN A 123 -19.01 6.75 21.79
CA ASN A 123 -20.11 6.00 21.18
C ASN A 123 -21.26 5.75 22.17
N ILE A 124 -20.98 5.39 23.42
CA ILE A 124 -22.01 5.22 24.46
C ILE A 124 -22.77 6.54 24.68
N LEU A 125 -22.05 7.68 24.73
CA LEU A 125 -22.67 8.99 24.86
C LEU A 125 -23.56 9.32 23.65
N ILE A 126 -23.08 9.06 22.43
CA ILE A 126 -23.87 9.26 21.20
C ILE A 126 -25.13 8.39 21.23
N ASN A 127 -25.01 7.10 21.58
CA ASN A 127 -26.15 6.20 21.67
C ASN A 127 -27.15 6.66 22.72
N TYR A 128 -26.69 7.13 23.87
CA TYR A 128 -27.53 7.69 24.92
C TYR A 128 -28.33 8.92 24.44
N VAL A 129 -27.67 9.86 23.74
CA VAL A 129 -28.30 11.08 23.22
C VAL A 129 -29.27 10.78 22.07
N THR A 130 -28.97 9.79 21.24
CA THR A 130 -29.78 9.44 20.06
C THR A 130 -30.86 8.39 20.35
N GLY A 131 -30.87 7.81 21.55
CA GLY A 131 -31.77 6.70 21.90
C GLY A 131 -31.43 5.37 21.20
N ALA A 132 -30.24 5.23 20.62
CA ALA A 132 -29.79 4.00 19.99
C ALA A 132 -29.38 2.92 21.02
N ASP A 133 -29.35 1.66 20.60
CA ASP A 133 -28.91 0.54 21.44
C ASP A 133 -27.47 0.78 21.94
N SER A 134 -27.30 0.85 23.26
CA SER A 134 -26.02 1.10 23.91
C SER A 134 -24.98 0.01 23.63
N ARG A 135 -25.40 -1.19 23.22
CA ARG A 135 -24.51 -2.31 22.87
C ARG A 135 -23.87 -2.15 21.50
N ILE A 136 -24.42 -1.33 20.61
CA ILE A 136 -23.88 -1.14 19.27
C ILE A 136 -22.71 -0.16 19.32
N TYR A 137 -21.52 -0.63 18.99
CA TYR A 137 -20.34 0.20 18.79
C TYR A 137 -20.16 0.53 17.31
N ARG A 138 -20.23 1.83 16.98
CA ARG A 138 -19.97 2.37 15.65
C ARG A 138 -18.52 2.85 15.57
N ILE A 139 -17.73 2.27 14.67
CA ILE A 139 -16.31 2.59 14.53
C ILE A 139 -16.07 4.03 14.08
N GLU A 140 -17.08 4.69 13.51
CA GLU A 140 -17.10 6.10 13.17
C GLU A 140 -16.78 7.00 14.38
N ALA A 141 -17.11 6.58 15.61
CA ALA A 141 -16.71 7.30 16.83
C ALA A 141 -15.17 7.38 16.96
N LEU A 142 -14.47 6.31 16.60
CA LEU A 142 -13.00 6.30 16.53
C LEU A 142 -12.50 7.17 15.38
N GLY A 143 -13.16 7.09 14.22
CA GLY A 143 -12.87 7.93 13.07
C GLY A 143 -12.95 9.43 13.36
N LEU A 144 -13.93 9.87 14.14
CA LEU A 144 -14.07 11.26 14.57
C LEU A 144 -12.90 11.71 15.46
N ILE A 145 -12.48 10.87 16.41
CA ILE A 145 -11.32 11.14 17.27
C ILE A 145 -10.05 11.27 16.43
N TYR A 146 -9.81 10.32 15.52
CA TYR A 146 -8.65 10.35 14.64
C TYR A 146 -8.67 11.54 13.67
N THR A 147 -9.83 11.90 13.13
CA THR A 147 -10.00 13.09 12.28
C THR A 147 -9.65 14.37 13.04
N PHE A 148 -10.11 14.50 14.28
CA PHE A 148 -9.78 15.64 15.14
C PHE A 148 -8.27 15.72 15.42
N LEU A 149 -7.65 14.60 15.82
CA LEU A 149 -6.21 14.54 16.09
C LEU A 149 -5.38 14.81 14.85
N TYR A 150 -5.80 14.33 13.69
CA TYR A 150 -5.12 14.58 12.42
C TYR A 150 -5.23 16.04 11.99
N GLY A 151 -6.38 16.68 12.21
CA GLY A 151 -6.53 18.13 12.07
C GLY A 151 -5.51 18.88 12.92
N LEU A 152 -5.37 18.53 14.20
CA LEU A 152 -4.35 19.13 15.07
C LEU A 152 -2.92 18.87 14.56
N ALA A 153 -2.64 17.70 14.01
CA ALA A 153 -1.34 17.35 13.44
C ALA A 153 -1.03 18.19 12.19
N LEU A 154 -2.00 18.35 11.27
CA LEU A 154 -1.87 19.20 10.10
C LEU A 154 -1.74 20.68 10.47
N PHE A 155 -2.52 21.17 11.45
CA PHE A 155 -2.35 22.51 11.99
C PHE A 155 -0.93 22.72 12.54
N ALA A 156 -0.39 21.75 13.27
CA ALA A 156 0.96 21.80 13.78
C ALA A 156 1.98 21.86 12.64
N LEU A 157 1.81 21.06 11.58
CA LEU A 157 2.65 21.02 10.39
C LEU A 157 2.61 22.34 9.60
N PHE A 158 1.42 22.88 9.32
CA PHE A 158 1.23 24.16 8.63
C PHE A 158 1.82 25.34 9.40
N SER A 159 1.85 25.23 10.72
CA SER A 159 2.49 26.22 11.59
C SER A 159 4.00 26.09 11.66
N SER A 160 4.56 24.93 11.27
CA SER A 160 6.01 24.69 11.21
C SER A 160 6.63 25.03 9.86
N ILE A 161 5.85 25.01 8.78
CA ILE A 161 6.34 25.27 7.42
C ILE A 161 5.91 26.67 6.96
N ARG A 162 6.86 27.42 6.39
CA ARG A 162 6.60 28.75 5.85
C ARG A 162 7.42 29.04 4.59
N ILE A 163 6.73 29.48 3.54
CA ILE A 163 7.37 30.10 2.35
C ILE A 163 7.20 31.62 2.42
N LYS A 164 8.21 32.37 1.94
CA LYS A 164 8.21 33.84 2.00
C LYS A 164 7.02 34.48 1.27
N ARG A 165 6.66 33.97 0.08
CA ARG A 165 5.49 34.44 -0.68
C ARG A 165 4.24 33.69 -0.23
N GLN A 166 3.21 34.43 0.19
CA GLN A 166 2.00 33.86 0.79
C GLN A 166 1.24 32.90 -0.13
N TRP A 167 1.12 33.23 -1.43
CA TRP A 167 0.41 32.36 -2.36
C TRP A 167 1.13 31.01 -2.53
N LEU A 168 2.48 30.99 -2.62
CA LEU A 168 3.26 29.75 -2.67
C LEU A 168 3.15 28.92 -1.38
N ASP A 169 3.10 29.60 -0.23
CA ASP A 169 2.87 28.97 1.08
C ASP A 169 1.49 28.29 1.14
N ILE A 170 0.45 28.96 0.65
CA ILE A 170 -0.91 28.41 0.54
C ILE A 170 -0.91 27.24 -0.45
N THR A 171 -0.29 27.38 -1.62
CA THR A 171 -0.19 26.32 -2.63
C THR A 171 0.44 25.06 -2.06
N LEU A 172 1.56 25.17 -1.33
CA LEU A 172 2.18 24.02 -0.69
C LEU A 172 1.22 23.34 0.30
N LYS A 173 0.53 24.12 1.13
CA LYS A 173 -0.40 23.58 2.13
C LYS A 173 -1.62 22.91 1.48
N LEU A 174 -2.13 23.46 0.38
CA LEU A 174 -3.18 22.81 -0.42
C LEU A 174 -2.68 21.50 -1.05
N ILE A 175 -1.45 21.43 -1.55
CA ILE A 175 -0.84 20.18 -2.03
C ILE A 175 -0.76 19.15 -0.90
N ILE A 176 -0.32 19.54 0.30
CA ILE A 176 -0.30 18.67 1.48
C ILE A 176 -1.72 18.14 1.77
N ILE A 177 -2.76 18.98 1.70
CA ILE A 177 -4.16 18.53 1.88
C ILE A 177 -4.56 17.51 0.81
N VAL A 178 -4.30 17.80 -0.46
CA VAL A 178 -4.62 16.87 -1.57
C VAL A 178 -3.92 15.52 -1.40
N MET A 179 -2.66 15.52 -0.93
CA MET A 179 -1.89 14.29 -0.74
C MET A 179 -2.31 13.50 0.51
N PHE A 180 -2.42 14.16 1.65
CA PHE A 180 -2.57 13.49 2.95
C PHE A 180 -4.02 13.36 3.44
N CYS A 181 -4.97 14.06 2.80
CA CYS A 181 -6.41 13.81 2.98
C CYS A 181 -6.97 12.86 1.92
N ASP A 182 -6.12 12.30 1.05
CA ASP A 182 -6.49 11.25 0.09
C ASP A 182 -7.12 10.05 0.81
N VAL A 183 -8.15 9.46 0.19
CA VAL A 183 -8.89 8.32 0.72
C VAL A 183 -7.99 7.15 1.12
N GLY A 184 -6.88 6.93 0.41
CA GLY A 184 -5.90 5.89 0.74
C GLY A 184 -5.27 6.05 2.12
N TYR A 185 -5.18 7.29 2.64
CA TYR A 185 -4.67 7.57 3.99
C TYR A 185 -5.76 7.56 5.05
N VAL A 186 -6.92 8.14 4.76
CA VAL A 186 -7.92 8.45 5.78
C VAL A 186 -8.89 7.30 6.05
N LEU A 187 -9.03 6.33 5.14
CA LEU A 187 -9.85 5.13 5.39
C LEU A 187 -9.40 4.34 6.62
N TYR A 188 -8.11 4.39 6.95
CA TYR A 188 -7.58 3.80 8.18
C TYR A 188 -8.26 4.37 9.43
N PHE A 189 -8.83 5.58 9.39
CA PHE A 189 -9.44 6.19 10.57
C PHE A 189 -10.71 5.47 11.01
N ASN A 190 -11.46 4.91 10.06
CA ASN A 190 -12.64 4.08 10.29
C ASN A 190 -12.29 2.58 10.35
N SER A 191 -11.13 2.23 10.93
CA SER A 191 -10.61 0.86 11.03
C SER A 191 -9.83 0.66 12.34
N LEU A 192 -9.63 -0.59 12.77
CA LEU A 192 -8.85 -0.92 13.97
C LEU A 192 -7.36 -1.20 13.67
N TYR A 193 -6.86 -0.61 12.58
CA TYR A 193 -5.46 -0.68 12.19
C TYR A 193 -4.61 0.37 12.92
N GLY A 194 -3.39 0.00 13.32
CA GLY A 194 -2.44 0.91 13.98
C GLY A 194 -1.88 2.00 13.07
N GLU A 195 -1.99 1.80 11.78
CA GLU A 195 -1.61 2.68 10.69
C GLU A 195 -2.26 4.08 10.82
N ALA A 196 -3.50 4.16 11.32
CA ALA A 196 -4.19 5.43 11.56
C ALA A 196 -3.41 6.33 12.54
N LEU A 197 -3.10 5.79 13.72
CA LEU A 197 -2.34 6.51 14.74
C LEU A 197 -0.88 6.69 14.35
N GLN A 198 -0.26 5.70 13.68
CA GLN A 198 1.05 5.87 13.08
C GLN A 198 1.09 7.12 12.17
N ASN A 199 0.09 7.31 11.31
CA ASN A 199 0.00 8.47 10.43
C ASN A 199 -0.08 9.79 11.21
N ILE A 200 -0.96 9.85 12.22
CA ILE A 200 -1.14 11.03 13.07
C ILE A 200 0.17 11.40 13.79
N PHE A 201 0.79 10.44 14.47
CA PHE A 201 2.02 10.70 15.22
C PHE A 201 3.21 10.99 14.31
N LEU A 202 3.26 10.41 13.11
CA LEU A 202 4.29 10.72 12.13
C LEU A 202 4.18 12.19 11.70
N VAL A 203 2.99 12.67 11.34
CA VAL A 203 2.76 14.09 11.00
C VAL A 203 3.18 15.01 12.17
N PHE A 204 2.79 14.67 13.41
CA PHE A 204 3.24 15.44 14.58
C PHE A 204 4.77 15.44 14.73
N SER A 205 5.42 14.29 14.56
CA SER A 205 6.88 14.19 14.67
C SER A 205 7.59 15.03 13.61
N VAL A 206 7.11 15.05 12.38
CA VAL A 206 7.64 15.91 11.30
C VAL A 206 7.41 17.37 11.64
N ALA A 207 6.19 17.73 12.06
CA ALA A 207 5.83 19.10 12.42
C ALA A 207 6.71 19.66 13.53
N PHE A 208 6.88 18.92 14.65
CA PHE A 208 7.70 19.38 15.77
C PHE A 208 9.20 19.23 15.50
N GLY A 209 9.62 18.26 14.68
CA GLY A 209 10.99 18.10 14.23
C GLY A 209 11.47 19.29 13.38
N ILE A 210 10.63 19.80 12.48
CA ILE A 210 10.92 21.02 11.70
C ILE A 210 11.14 22.23 12.62
N ARG A 211 10.39 22.36 13.72
CA ARG A 211 10.55 23.47 14.70
C ARG A 211 11.88 23.44 15.46
N LEU A 212 12.64 22.34 15.40
CA LEU A 212 14.00 22.31 15.95
C LEU A 212 14.97 23.16 15.14
N PHE A 213 14.63 23.47 13.88
CA PHE A 213 15.45 24.30 12.99
C PHE A 213 15.18 25.80 13.15
N ASP A 214 14.21 26.18 13.99
CA ASP A 214 13.93 27.57 14.33
C ASP A 214 15.10 28.19 15.14
N GLU A 215 15.23 29.52 15.09
CA GLU A 215 16.32 30.23 15.78
C GLU A 215 16.24 30.14 17.31
N LYS A 216 15.03 29.98 17.86
CA LYS A 216 14.77 29.87 19.30
C LYS A 216 13.96 28.60 19.59
N PRO A 217 14.62 27.45 19.77
CA PRO A 217 13.96 26.18 20.07
C PRO A 217 13.26 26.23 21.44
N VAL A 218 11.98 25.88 21.46
CA VAL A 218 11.19 25.84 22.70
C VAL A 218 11.25 24.43 23.29
N LYS A 219 11.58 24.26 24.58
CA LYS A 219 11.61 22.95 25.28
C LYS A 219 10.33 22.13 25.06
N ARG A 220 9.18 22.81 25.04
CA ARG A 220 7.88 22.22 24.73
C ARG A 220 7.85 21.55 23.35
N ASN A 221 8.40 22.18 22.32
CA ASN A 221 8.43 21.59 20.96
C ASN A 221 9.29 20.33 20.93
N TYR A 222 10.42 20.31 21.64
CA TYR A 222 11.25 19.10 21.74
C TYR A 222 10.55 17.98 22.51
N LEU A 223 9.87 18.30 23.62
CA LEU A 223 9.09 17.31 24.35
C LEU A 223 7.98 16.72 23.47
N LEU A 224 7.23 17.56 22.75
CA LEU A 224 6.21 17.11 21.82
C LEU A 224 6.79 16.28 20.68
N PHE A 225 7.98 16.63 20.19
CA PHE A 225 8.69 15.84 19.18
C PHE A 225 9.01 14.42 19.69
N VAL A 226 9.66 14.28 20.85
CA VAL A 226 10.04 12.95 21.38
C VAL A 226 8.81 12.13 21.81
N LEU A 227 7.75 12.77 22.32
CA LEU A 227 6.48 12.09 22.62
C LEU A 227 5.76 11.62 21.34
N SER A 228 5.82 12.40 20.26
CA SER A 228 5.26 11.99 18.96
C SER A 228 6.01 10.78 18.40
N LEU A 229 7.33 10.75 18.56
CA LEU A 229 8.15 9.60 18.20
C LEU A 229 7.83 8.36 19.04
N LEU A 230 7.62 8.52 20.35
CA LEU A 230 7.14 7.42 21.21
C LEU A 230 5.79 6.89 20.70
N GLY A 231 4.86 7.78 20.36
CA GLY A 231 3.57 7.42 19.75
C GLY A 231 3.73 6.59 18.46
N CYS A 232 4.61 7.01 17.55
CA CYS A 232 4.89 6.29 16.30
C CYS A 232 5.36 4.84 16.53
N GLY A 233 6.26 4.64 17.50
CA GLY A 233 6.81 3.31 17.82
C GLY A 233 5.83 2.43 18.61
N TRP A 234 5.01 3.04 19.47
CA TRP A 234 4.08 2.30 20.34
C TRP A 234 2.81 1.86 19.61
N THR A 235 2.33 2.61 18.61
CA THR A 235 1.12 2.23 17.87
C THR A 235 1.36 1.07 16.90
N LYS A 236 2.57 0.97 16.34
CA LYS A 236 3.00 -0.11 15.46
C LYS A 236 4.48 -0.44 15.70
N PHE A 237 4.73 -1.61 16.28
CA PHE A 237 6.07 -2.01 16.74
C PHE A 237 7.14 -2.07 15.64
N ALA A 238 6.73 -2.24 14.38
CA ALA A 238 7.64 -2.16 13.22
C ALA A 238 8.35 -0.79 13.10
N ASN A 239 7.78 0.28 13.67
CA ASN A 239 8.37 1.61 13.64
C ASN A 239 9.36 1.87 14.80
N ILE A 240 9.51 0.95 15.76
CA ILE A 240 10.42 1.15 16.89
C ILE A 240 11.85 1.46 16.39
N PRO A 241 12.45 0.67 15.47
CA PRO A 241 13.79 0.98 14.95
C PRO A 241 13.87 2.29 14.18
N VAL A 242 12.80 2.68 13.47
CA VAL A 242 12.70 3.98 12.78
C VAL A 242 12.87 5.12 13.79
N VAL A 243 12.20 5.04 14.94
CA VAL A 243 12.32 6.04 16.01
C VAL A 243 13.75 6.11 16.56
N PHE A 244 14.41 4.97 16.77
CA PHE A 244 15.82 4.94 17.19
C PHE A 244 16.72 5.66 16.17
N LEU A 245 16.54 5.42 14.86
CA LEU A 245 17.31 6.08 13.81
C LEU A 245 17.12 7.61 13.86
N VAL A 246 15.88 8.09 13.99
CA VAL A 246 15.60 9.53 14.08
C VAL A 246 16.29 10.15 15.30
N LEU A 247 16.14 9.53 16.48
CA LEU A 247 16.72 10.05 17.72
C LEU A 247 18.25 10.06 17.66
N ILE A 248 18.89 8.96 17.22
CA ILE A 248 20.35 8.86 17.15
C ILE A 248 20.93 9.92 16.22
N PHE A 249 20.38 10.07 15.01
CA PHE A 249 20.94 11.00 14.04
C PHE A 249 20.69 12.48 14.36
N LEU A 250 19.56 12.81 15.02
CA LEU A 250 19.27 14.19 15.43
C LEU A 250 19.86 14.58 16.80
N LEU A 251 20.29 13.61 17.62
CA LEU A 251 20.80 13.85 18.96
C LEU A 251 21.98 14.85 18.99
N PRO A 252 23.03 14.75 18.14
CA PRO A 252 24.16 15.69 18.20
C PRO A 252 23.71 17.14 18.01
N GLY A 253 22.91 17.41 16.97
CA GLY A 253 22.37 18.75 16.71
C GLY A 253 21.49 19.25 17.84
N THR A 254 20.65 18.37 18.40
CA THR A 254 19.75 18.69 19.53
C THR A 254 20.51 19.00 20.82
N LEU A 255 21.57 18.25 21.15
CA LEU A 255 22.36 18.51 22.35
C LEU A 255 23.11 19.84 22.26
N MET A 256 23.58 20.21 21.06
CA MET A 256 24.19 21.52 20.81
C MET A 256 23.15 22.64 20.90
N LEU A 257 21.95 22.40 20.36
CA LEU A 257 20.81 23.33 20.35
C LEU A 257 20.41 23.77 21.76
N PHE A 258 20.34 22.85 22.73
CA PHE A 258 19.96 23.18 24.11
C PHE A 258 21.11 23.74 24.97
N GLY A 259 22.36 23.60 24.52
CA GLY A 259 23.55 24.05 25.25
C GLY A 259 23.70 23.44 26.65
N LYS A 260 24.73 23.82 27.40
CA LYS A 260 25.05 23.18 28.70
C LYS A 260 23.90 23.25 29.73
N LYS A 261 23.17 24.37 29.79
CA LYS A 261 22.11 24.59 30.80
C LYS A 261 20.90 23.67 30.63
N ASN A 262 20.50 23.37 29.39
CA ASN A 262 19.29 22.59 29.11
C ASN A 262 19.58 21.21 28.50
N ARG A 263 20.86 20.85 28.35
CA ARG A 263 21.28 19.54 27.83
C ARG A 263 20.72 18.38 28.65
N LEU A 264 20.70 18.50 29.97
CA LEU A 264 20.18 17.46 30.86
C LEU A 264 18.71 17.15 30.57
N PHE A 265 17.88 18.17 30.34
CA PHE A 265 16.48 17.99 29.95
C PHE A 265 16.34 17.22 28.64
N ALA A 266 17.12 17.58 27.62
CA ALA A 266 17.09 16.89 26.33
C ALA A 266 17.54 15.43 26.47
N VAL A 267 18.60 15.16 27.23
CA VAL A 267 19.08 13.79 27.51
C VAL A 267 18.03 12.99 28.27
N LEU A 268 17.53 13.49 29.40
CA LEU A 268 16.55 12.76 30.22
C LEU A 268 15.26 12.44 29.45
N SER A 269 14.69 13.42 28.76
CA SER A 269 13.47 13.20 27.95
C SER A 269 13.69 12.18 26.83
N THR A 270 14.84 12.22 26.16
CA THR A 270 15.20 11.21 25.14
C THR A 270 15.41 9.84 25.75
N THR A 271 16.12 9.75 26.87
CA THR A 271 16.39 8.50 27.58
C THR A 271 15.10 7.83 28.04
N VAL A 272 14.15 8.60 28.60
CA VAL A 272 12.83 8.05 28.98
C VAL A 272 12.13 7.43 27.78
N VAL A 273 12.09 8.13 26.65
CA VAL A 273 11.47 7.60 25.42
C VAL A 273 12.19 6.35 24.91
N LEU A 274 13.53 6.35 24.87
CA LEU A 274 14.32 5.18 24.45
C LEU A 274 14.07 3.98 25.38
N VAL A 275 14.06 4.19 26.70
CA VAL A 275 13.77 3.12 27.68
C VAL A 275 12.36 2.58 27.48
N SER A 276 11.35 3.45 27.30
CA SER A 276 9.98 3.01 26.99
C SER A 276 9.92 2.17 25.71
N LEU A 277 10.62 2.57 24.65
CA LEU A 277 10.67 1.81 23.40
C LEU A 277 11.37 0.46 23.56
N VAL A 278 12.44 0.37 24.36
CA VAL A 278 13.09 -0.90 24.69
C VAL A 278 12.14 -1.82 25.46
N ILE A 279 11.42 -1.30 26.46
CA ILE A 279 10.42 -2.07 27.21
C ILE A 279 9.34 -2.60 26.27
N LEU A 280 8.83 -1.76 25.36
CA LEU A 280 7.83 -2.16 24.36
C LEU A 280 8.37 -3.24 23.41
N TYR A 281 9.62 -3.09 22.95
CA TYR A 281 10.27 -4.06 22.06
C TYR A 281 10.42 -5.44 22.72
N ILE A 282 10.86 -5.49 23.99
CA ILE A 282 10.98 -6.74 24.75
C ILE A 282 9.60 -7.35 25.04
N SER A 283 8.56 -6.52 25.10
CA SER A 283 7.17 -6.96 25.33
C SER A 283 6.49 -7.50 24.07
N ILE A 284 7.16 -7.50 22.89
CA ILE A 284 6.59 -8.03 21.66
C ILE A 284 6.36 -9.54 21.81
N PRO A 285 5.13 -10.02 21.60
CA PRO A 285 4.81 -11.44 21.68
C PRO A 285 5.63 -12.33 20.73
N LYS A 286 6.14 -13.45 21.26
CA LYS A 286 6.91 -14.45 20.50
C LYS A 286 6.16 -15.05 19.31
N TRP A 287 4.83 -15.17 19.39
CA TRP A 287 4.04 -15.73 18.29
C TRP A 287 4.18 -14.90 17.00
N MET A 288 4.30 -13.56 17.09
CA MET A 288 4.52 -12.71 15.91
C MET A 288 5.87 -12.95 15.27
N GLU A 289 6.91 -13.15 16.08
CA GLU A 289 8.25 -13.45 15.57
C GLU A 289 8.28 -14.77 14.80
N VAL A 290 7.61 -15.81 15.32
CA VAL A 290 7.52 -17.12 14.67
C VAL A 290 6.80 -17.01 13.32
N GLN A 291 5.62 -16.38 13.30
CA GLN A 291 4.81 -16.21 12.08
C GLN A 291 5.59 -15.47 11.00
N THR A 292 6.15 -14.31 11.36
CA THR A 292 6.83 -13.47 10.39
C THR A 292 8.16 -14.08 9.93
N SER A 293 8.87 -14.81 10.79
CA SER A 293 10.12 -15.51 10.43
C SER A 293 9.86 -16.69 9.51
N TYR A 294 8.76 -17.43 9.72
CA TYR A 294 8.31 -18.45 8.79
C TYR A 294 8.12 -17.86 7.39
N ASN A 295 7.33 -16.78 7.28
CA ASN A 295 7.07 -16.14 6.00
C ASN A 295 8.35 -15.56 5.37
N SER A 296 9.27 -15.01 6.19
CA SER A 296 10.56 -14.48 5.69
C SER A 296 11.38 -15.55 4.98
N VAL A 297 11.37 -16.79 5.49
CA VAL A 297 12.14 -17.90 4.93
C VAL A 297 11.40 -18.56 3.79
N PHE A 298 10.20 -19.10 4.05
CA PHE A 298 9.50 -20.00 3.11
C PHE A 298 8.67 -19.26 2.07
N PHE A 299 8.15 -18.08 2.43
CA PHE A 299 7.42 -17.16 1.56
C PHE A 299 8.25 -15.92 1.17
N GLY A 300 9.58 -16.00 1.33
CA GLY A 300 10.51 -14.91 1.07
C GLY A 300 11.81 -15.41 0.43
N ILE A 301 12.74 -15.95 1.23
CA ILE A 301 14.05 -16.45 0.74
C ILE A 301 13.89 -17.62 -0.23
N LEU A 302 13.06 -18.61 0.07
CA LEU A 302 12.88 -19.81 -0.77
C LEU A 302 11.79 -19.63 -1.82
N ARG A 303 11.10 -18.49 -1.83
CA ARG A 303 9.96 -18.23 -2.69
C ARG A 303 10.39 -18.11 -4.15
N ASN A 304 9.84 -18.98 -5.00
CA ASN A 304 10.11 -19.07 -6.45
C ASN A 304 11.59 -19.27 -6.83
N THR A 305 12.39 -19.87 -5.95
CA THR A 305 13.76 -20.30 -6.30
C THR A 305 13.70 -21.55 -7.19
N ASP A 306 14.78 -21.88 -7.91
CA ASP A 306 14.92 -23.22 -8.52
C ASP A 306 15.37 -24.27 -7.48
N GLU A 307 15.50 -25.54 -7.85
CA GLU A 307 15.92 -26.61 -6.92
C GLU A 307 17.33 -26.39 -6.37
N GLN A 308 18.26 -25.95 -7.21
CA GLN A 308 19.66 -25.72 -6.83
C GLN A 308 19.76 -24.57 -5.81
N GLN A 309 19.15 -23.43 -6.11
CA GLN A 309 19.05 -22.28 -5.21
C GLN A 309 18.36 -22.65 -3.90
N THR A 310 17.32 -23.49 -3.95
CA THR A 310 16.62 -23.92 -2.73
C THR A 310 17.56 -24.67 -1.80
N GLN A 311 18.32 -25.63 -2.32
CA GLN A 311 19.29 -26.41 -1.55
C GLN A 311 20.40 -25.50 -0.97
N GLU A 312 20.96 -24.62 -1.81
CA GLU A 312 21.99 -23.65 -1.41
C GLU A 312 21.49 -22.74 -0.27
N TYR A 313 20.28 -22.20 -0.38
CA TYR A 313 19.77 -21.23 0.60
C TYR A 313 19.33 -21.89 1.90
N VAL A 314 18.83 -23.12 1.85
CA VAL A 314 18.55 -23.94 3.04
C VAL A 314 19.85 -24.23 3.79
N GLU A 315 20.91 -24.61 3.08
CA GLU A 315 22.23 -24.84 3.67
C GLU A 315 22.85 -23.54 4.23
N ALA A 316 22.78 -22.44 3.49
CA ALA A 316 23.29 -21.13 3.91
C ALA A 316 22.60 -20.59 5.18
N LEU A 317 21.33 -20.95 5.41
CA LEU A 317 20.58 -20.64 6.63
C LEU A 317 20.85 -21.64 7.77
N GLY A 318 21.54 -22.75 7.50
CA GLY A 318 21.80 -23.83 8.43
C GLY A 318 20.54 -24.61 8.81
N MET A 319 19.60 -24.73 7.86
CA MET A 319 18.34 -25.45 8.06
C MET A 319 18.46 -26.91 7.60
N PRO A 320 17.72 -27.85 8.23
CA PRO A 320 17.65 -29.22 7.76
C PRO A 320 16.99 -29.35 6.37
N ARG A 321 17.49 -30.29 5.55
CA ARG A 321 17.02 -30.54 4.17
C ARG A 321 15.51 -30.77 4.05
N TYR A 322 14.87 -31.40 5.05
CA TYR A 322 13.42 -31.65 5.01
C TYR A 322 12.59 -30.36 4.96
N MET A 323 13.16 -29.21 5.33
CA MET A 323 12.46 -27.93 5.31
C MET A 323 12.28 -27.37 3.89
N GLU A 324 12.99 -27.88 2.88
CA GLU A 324 12.83 -27.52 1.47
C GLU A 324 11.37 -27.65 1.02
N LYS A 325 10.63 -28.65 1.55
CA LYS A 325 9.22 -28.90 1.22
C LYS A 325 8.25 -27.78 1.60
N PHE A 326 8.66 -26.85 2.48
CA PHE A 326 7.83 -25.72 2.90
C PHE A 326 8.01 -24.50 1.99
N LYS A 327 8.94 -24.54 1.03
CA LYS A 327 9.07 -23.53 -0.01
C LYS A 327 7.71 -23.19 -0.61
N ASN A 328 7.52 -21.91 -0.94
CA ASN A 328 6.29 -21.38 -1.53
C ASN A 328 5.06 -21.40 -0.60
N THR A 329 5.22 -21.72 0.69
CA THR A 329 4.11 -21.71 1.64
C THR A 329 4.20 -20.54 2.62
N ASN A 330 3.05 -20.06 3.10
CA ASN A 330 2.96 -19.06 4.16
C ASN A 330 2.40 -19.69 5.45
N TYR A 331 2.66 -19.04 6.58
CA TYR A 331 2.33 -19.57 7.92
C TYR A 331 0.84 -19.88 8.13
N TYR A 332 -0.05 -19.22 7.39
CA TYR A 332 -1.50 -19.31 7.57
C TYR A 332 -2.15 -20.41 6.72
N MET A 333 -1.38 -21.11 5.87
CA MET A 333 -1.89 -22.21 5.07
C MET A 333 -2.31 -23.39 5.95
N THR A 334 -3.48 -23.98 5.64
CA THR A 334 -4.00 -25.13 6.39
C THR A 334 -3.18 -26.40 6.11
N SER A 335 -2.68 -26.58 4.89
CA SER A 335 -1.93 -27.76 4.44
C SER A 335 -0.65 -28.03 5.21
N ILE A 336 -0.01 -26.99 5.78
CA ILE A 336 1.25 -27.12 6.54
C ILE A 336 1.03 -27.17 8.06
N LYS A 337 -0.20 -26.91 8.54
CA LYS A 337 -0.47 -26.58 9.95
C LYS A 337 -0.03 -27.69 10.91
N GLU A 338 -0.22 -28.95 10.53
CA GLU A 338 0.22 -30.10 11.32
C GLU A 338 1.75 -30.19 11.35
N ALA A 339 2.39 -30.05 10.19
CA ALA A 339 3.83 -30.17 10.04
C ALA A 339 4.60 -29.07 10.80
N ILE A 340 4.12 -27.83 10.80
CA ILE A 340 4.76 -26.73 11.54
C ILE A 340 4.51 -26.80 13.06
N ASN A 341 3.47 -27.53 13.48
CA ASN A 341 3.18 -27.73 14.90
C ASN A 341 3.96 -28.88 15.53
N HIS A 342 4.55 -29.75 14.71
CA HIS A 342 5.41 -30.84 15.15
C HIS A 342 6.64 -30.33 15.91
N GLU A 343 7.03 -31.03 16.97
CA GLU A 343 8.10 -30.60 17.87
C GLU A 343 9.46 -30.47 17.17
N GLN A 344 9.76 -31.40 16.25
CA GLN A 344 10.98 -31.36 15.45
C GLN A 344 11.08 -30.05 14.65
N PHE A 345 10.00 -29.64 13.98
CA PHE A 345 9.99 -28.39 13.22
C PHE A 345 10.22 -27.19 14.14
N LYS A 346 9.49 -27.12 15.26
CA LYS A 346 9.64 -26.04 16.25
C LYS A 346 11.07 -25.94 16.77
N LYS A 347 11.68 -27.09 17.12
CA LYS A 347 13.05 -27.16 17.63
C LYS A 347 14.06 -26.67 16.59
N ASP A 348 13.97 -27.18 15.38
CA ASP A 348 14.92 -26.83 14.31
C ASP A 348 14.75 -25.37 13.86
N PHE A 349 13.51 -24.93 13.69
CA PHE A 349 13.19 -23.58 13.22
C PHE A 349 13.45 -22.51 14.29
N SER A 350 13.44 -22.85 15.58
CA SER A 350 13.80 -21.91 16.67
C SER A 350 15.23 -21.35 16.55
N LYS A 351 16.09 -22.00 15.77
CA LYS A 351 17.46 -21.53 15.47
C LYS A 351 17.50 -20.40 14.44
N ILE A 352 16.40 -20.13 13.74
CA ILE A 352 16.27 -19.05 12.77
C ILE A 352 15.76 -17.80 13.46
N ASN A 353 16.40 -16.66 13.16
CA ASN A 353 15.99 -15.35 13.65
C ASN A 353 16.22 -14.27 12.58
N LYS A 354 15.69 -13.07 12.83
CA LYS A 354 15.80 -11.95 11.87
C LYS A 354 17.23 -11.54 11.55
N PHE A 355 18.16 -11.70 12.48
CA PHE A 355 19.56 -11.38 12.25
C PHE A 355 20.18 -12.33 11.21
N LYS A 356 19.94 -13.65 11.32
CA LYS A 356 20.40 -14.61 10.30
C LYS A 356 19.83 -14.32 8.93
N ILE A 357 18.54 -14.00 8.86
CA ILE A 357 17.85 -13.64 7.61
C ILE A 357 18.45 -12.36 7.00
N ALA A 358 18.73 -11.33 7.81
CA ALA A 358 19.37 -10.12 7.34
C ALA A 358 20.79 -10.37 6.84
N VAL A 359 21.59 -11.17 7.57
CA VAL A 359 22.94 -11.57 7.15
C VAL A 359 22.90 -12.39 5.85
N PHE A 360 21.90 -13.24 5.66
CA PHE A 360 21.69 -13.96 4.41
C PHE A 360 21.57 -12.99 3.22
N TYR A 361 20.70 -11.98 3.30
CA TYR A 361 20.57 -11.00 2.22
C TYR A 361 21.83 -10.15 2.01
N LEU A 362 22.57 -9.82 3.08
CA LEU A 362 23.85 -9.12 2.96
C LEU A 362 24.91 -9.95 2.21
N LYS A 363 24.87 -11.28 2.33
CA LYS A 363 25.75 -12.20 1.58
C LYS A 363 25.28 -12.45 0.14
N HIS A 364 24.02 -12.14 -0.18
CA HIS A 364 23.41 -12.34 -1.50
C HIS A 364 22.80 -11.03 -2.03
N PRO A 365 23.59 -9.96 -2.26
CA PRO A 365 23.07 -8.64 -2.59
C PRO A 365 22.31 -8.59 -3.93
N GLY A 366 22.73 -9.37 -4.94
CA GLY A 366 22.03 -9.46 -6.22
C GLY A 366 20.61 -10.02 -6.05
N TYR A 367 20.51 -11.16 -5.35
CA TYR A 367 19.21 -11.75 -4.99
C TYR A 367 18.37 -10.82 -4.14
N PHE A 368 18.98 -10.08 -3.21
CA PHE A 368 18.26 -9.11 -2.40
C PHE A 368 17.67 -7.97 -3.25
N LEU A 369 18.41 -7.44 -4.23
CA LEU A 369 17.91 -6.43 -5.17
C LEU A 369 16.71 -6.93 -5.97
N GLU A 370 16.71 -8.19 -6.40
CA GLU A 370 15.54 -8.81 -7.06
C GLU A 370 14.32 -8.84 -6.13
N LYS A 371 14.51 -9.15 -4.84
CA LYS A 371 13.42 -9.13 -3.86
C LYS A 371 12.95 -7.73 -3.53
N LEU A 372 13.84 -6.74 -3.48
CA LEU A 372 13.46 -5.34 -3.31
C LEU A 372 12.66 -4.80 -4.50
N ASN A 373 12.80 -5.38 -5.70
CA ASN A 373 11.93 -5.05 -6.82
C ASN A 373 10.46 -5.44 -6.53
N ILE A 374 10.22 -6.54 -5.81
CA ILE A 374 8.86 -6.90 -5.35
C ILE A 374 8.34 -5.84 -4.37
N THR A 375 9.21 -5.37 -3.47
CA THR A 375 8.85 -4.28 -2.57
C THR A 375 8.48 -3.00 -3.32
N ALA A 376 9.27 -2.61 -4.33
CA ALA A 376 8.98 -1.47 -5.19
C ALA A 376 7.62 -1.60 -5.85
N LEU A 377 7.32 -2.75 -6.47
CA LEU A 377 6.06 -3.00 -7.17
C LEU A 377 4.83 -2.85 -6.27
N ASN A 378 4.98 -3.04 -4.95
CA ASN A 378 3.91 -2.89 -3.96
C ASN A 378 3.84 -1.50 -3.32
N SER A 379 4.72 -0.55 -3.67
CA SER A 379 4.72 0.79 -3.10
C SER A 379 4.01 1.84 -3.96
N GLY A 380 3.53 1.46 -5.16
CA GLY A 380 2.76 2.33 -6.07
C GLY A 380 1.35 2.66 -5.57
N ILE A 381 0.79 1.87 -4.65
CA ILE A 381 -0.56 2.06 -4.11
C ILE A 381 -0.49 2.31 -2.60
N ILE A 382 -1.30 3.24 -2.09
CA ILE A 382 -1.27 3.66 -0.68
C ILE A 382 -1.96 2.64 0.24
N ARG A 383 -3.16 2.19 -0.14
CA ARG A 383 -3.99 1.26 0.64
C ARG A 383 -3.88 -0.18 0.10
N PRO A 384 -4.05 -1.20 0.94
CA PRO A 384 -4.10 -2.60 0.49
C PRO A 384 -5.31 -2.85 -0.42
N VAL A 385 -5.06 -3.38 -1.62
CA VAL A 385 -6.09 -3.60 -2.65
C VAL A 385 -6.84 -4.93 -2.52
N TYR A 386 -6.67 -5.64 -1.42
CA TYR A 386 -7.47 -6.82 -1.07
C TYR A 386 -8.48 -6.54 0.06
N LEU A 387 -8.57 -5.29 0.51
CA LEU A 387 -9.47 -4.86 1.57
C LEU A 387 -10.56 -3.95 1.02
N SER A 388 -11.81 -4.41 1.13
CA SER A 388 -12.98 -3.63 0.71
C SER A 388 -13.11 -2.37 1.53
N ASN A 389 -13.78 -1.35 0.97
CA ASN A 389 -14.06 -0.11 1.68
C ASN A 389 -15.52 0.07 2.02
N TYR A 390 -16.42 -0.62 1.33
CA TYR A 390 -17.85 -0.53 1.57
C TYR A 390 -18.41 -1.79 2.25
N GLY A 391 -19.51 -1.56 2.94
CA GLY A 391 -20.29 -2.58 3.64
C GLY A 391 -21.14 -3.46 2.72
N PRO A 392 -22.00 -4.32 3.31
CA PRO A 392 -22.74 -5.36 2.59
C PRO A 392 -23.80 -4.83 1.61
N GLN A 393 -24.08 -3.52 1.63
CA GLN A 393 -24.96 -2.85 0.66
C GLN A 393 -24.32 -2.72 -0.73
N GLU A 394 -22.99 -2.81 -0.82
CA GLU A 394 -22.26 -2.81 -2.08
C GLU A 394 -21.75 -4.23 -2.41
N PRO A 395 -21.45 -4.53 -3.69
CA PRO A 395 -20.76 -5.75 -4.06
C PRO A 395 -19.47 -5.94 -3.26
N ARG A 396 -19.09 -7.20 -3.01
CA ARG A 396 -17.86 -7.51 -2.29
C ARG A 396 -16.64 -6.94 -3.01
N LEU A 397 -15.63 -6.56 -2.23
CA LEU A 397 -14.41 -5.90 -2.69
C LEU A 397 -14.69 -4.67 -3.55
N THR A 398 -15.34 -3.66 -2.96
CA THR A 398 -15.61 -2.37 -3.60
C THR A 398 -14.83 -1.27 -2.91
N PHE A 399 -14.13 -0.45 -3.70
CA PHE A 399 -13.23 0.59 -3.20
C PHE A 399 -13.87 1.97 -3.27
N CYS A 400 -13.65 2.77 -2.24
CA CYS A 400 -14.09 4.17 -2.21
C CYS A 400 -13.09 5.03 -3.00
N THR A 401 -13.58 5.81 -3.97
CA THR A 401 -12.73 6.69 -4.81
C THR A 401 -12.92 8.17 -4.49
N THR A 402 -13.76 8.50 -3.50
CA THR A 402 -14.02 9.87 -3.05
C THR A 402 -12.72 10.54 -2.61
N PHE A 403 -12.32 11.61 -3.29
CA PHE A 403 -11.06 12.34 -3.01
C PHE A 403 -9.78 11.49 -3.24
N GLU A 404 -9.78 10.52 -4.17
CA GLU A 404 -8.58 9.74 -4.56
C GLU A 404 -7.73 10.48 -5.62
N PHE A 405 -7.23 11.67 -5.29
CA PHE A 405 -6.40 12.45 -6.22
C PHE A 405 -4.94 11.98 -6.24
N TRP A 406 -4.34 11.88 -5.06
CA TRP A 406 -2.94 11.51 -4.93
C TRP A 406 -2.72 10.03 -5.18
N GLY A 407 -3.63 9.16 -4.73
CA GLY A 407 -3.58 7.73 -5.02
C GLY A 407 -3.55 7.44 -6.53
N ASN A 408 -4.40 8.11 -7.30
CA ASN A 408 -4.42 7.97 -8.76
C ASN A 408 -3.16 8.53 -9.44
N LEU A 409 -2.66 9.69 -8.99
CA LEU A 409 -1.42 10.26 -9.50
C LEU A 409 -0.22 9.34 -9.17
N ARG A 410 -0.18 8.78 -7.96
CA ARG A 410 0.87 7.86 -7.51
C ARG A 410 0.93 6.60 -8.37
N LYS A 411 -0.24 6.00 -8.69
CA LYS A 411 -0.34 4.86 -9.62
C LYS A 411 0.16 5.17 -11.03
N ALA A 412 0.06 6.43 -11.48
CA ALA A 412 0.51 6.86 -12.79
C ALA A 412 2.01 7.24 -12.83
N LEU A 413 2.59 7.55 -11.68
CA LEU A 413 4.01 7.85 -11.52
C LEU A 413 4.81 6.56 -11.24
N PRO A 414 6.13 6.54 -11.51
CA PRO A 414 6.97 5.34 -11.37
C PRO A 414 7.29 4.97 -9.91
N PHE A 415 6.36 5.16 -8.97
CA PHE A 415 6.53 4.73 -7.58
C PHE A 415 6.59 3.21 -7.44
N ASP A 416 6.15 2.44 -8.43
CA ASP A 416 6.32 0.99 -8.49
C ASP A 416 7.72 0.56 -9.02
N ASN A 417 8.58 1.51 -9.38
CA ASN A 417 9.91 1.25 -9.92
C ASN A 417 11.01 1.35 -8.85
N LEU A 418 11.87 0.33 -8.77
CA LEU A 418 12.96 0.25 -7.79
C LEU A 418 13.94 1.43 -7.89
N ILE A 419 14.37 1.78 -9.09
CA ILE A 419 15.38 2.82 -9.33
C ILE A 419 14.81 4.19 -8.95
N PHE A 420 13.56 4.46 -9.33
CA PHE A 420 12.89 5.72 -8.98
C PHE A 420 12.83 5.93 -7.46
N ASN A 421 12.44 4.89 -6.72
CA ASN A 421 12.40 4.91 -5.24
C ASN A 421 13.77 5.21 -4.61
N PHE A 422 14.86 4.64 -5.14
CA PHE A 422 16.21 4.97 -4.67
C PHE A 422 16.62 6.42 -5.03
N LEU A 423 16.26 6.90 -6.21
CA LEU A 423 16.61 8.23 -6.68
C LEU A 423 15.90 9.33 -5.87
N ILE A 424 14.64 9.14 -5.47
CA ILE A 424 13.96 10.11 -4.59
C ILE A 424 14.63 10.19 -3.21
N ILE A 425 15.03 9.04 -2.64
CA ILE A 425 15.72 8.96 -1.34
C ILE A 425 17.09 9.64 -1.44
N LEU A 426 17.86 9.31 -2.48
CA LEU A 426 19.18 9.87 -2.72
C LEU A 426 19.13 11.39 -2.93
N THR A 427 18.12 11.88 -3.66
CA THR A 427 17.95 13.32 -3.92
C THR A 427 17.69 14.08 -2.62
N ALA A 428 16.79 13.56 -1.76
CA ALA A 428 16.52 14.15 -0.45
C ALA A 428 17.75 14.13 0.46
N PHE A 429 18.47 13.00 0.49
CA PHE A 429 19.72 12.86 1.25
C PHE A 429 20.77 13.88 0.79
N ALA A 430 21.08 13.90 -0.51
CA ALA A 430 22.10 14.77 -1.08
C ALA A 430 21.79 16.25 -0.82
N TYR A 431 20.52 16.65 -0.94
CA TYR A 431 20.11 18.02 -0.64
C TYR A 431 20.31 18.38 0.84
N LEU A 432 19.75 17.61 1.77
CA LEU A 432 19.85 17.90 3.21
C LEU A 432 21.30 17.86 3.68
N PHE A 433 22.08 16.91 3.18
CA PHE A 433 23.51 16.81 3.45
C PHE A 433 24.26 18.04 2.96
N TYR A 434 24.04 18.45 1.71
CA TYR A 434 24.63 19.65 1.12
C TYR A 434 24.28 20.91 1.93
N LYS A 435 23.02 21.07 2.35
CA LYS A 435 22.59 22.16 3.22
C LYS A 435 23.33 22.14 4.56
N GLY A 436 23.49 20.97 5.17
CA GLY A 436 24.29 20.80 6.38
C GLY A 436 25.72 21.29 6.20
N VAL A 437 26.37 20.92 5.09
CA VAL A 437 27.75 21.35 4.76
C VAL A 437 27.84 22.87 4.54
N ILE A 438 26.91 23.49 3.82
CA ILE A 438 26.90 24.96 3.65
C ILE A 438 26.77 25.66 5.01
N VAL A 439 25.77 25.26 5.79
CA VAL A 439 25.47 25.88 7.08
C VAL A 439 26.62 25.69 8.07
N TYR A 440 27.37 24.59 7.95
CA TYR A 440 28.61 24.37 8.69
C TYR A 440 29.68 25.41 8.31
N ARG A 441 29.86 25.67 7.02
CA ARG A 441 30.81 26.69 6.51
C ARG A 441 30.40 28.12 6.87
N GLU A 442 29.11 28.36 7.10
CA GLU A 442 28.56 29.61 7.63
C GLU A 442 28.72 29.73 9.16
N ASN A 443 29.49 28.85 9.79
CA ASN A 443 29.75 28.79 11.23
C ASN A 443 28.53 28.52 12.13
N ASN A 444 27.40 28.07 11.57
CA ASN A 444 26.24 27.66 12.35
C ASN A 444 26.25 26.15 12.60
N ARG A 445 27.10 25.70 13.53
CA ARG A 445 27.29 24.27 13.83
C ARG A 445 26.00 23.57 14.24
N VAL A 446 25.15 24.21 15.04
CA VAL A 446 23.89 23.61 15.51
C VAL A 446 23.00 23.22 14.34
N LYS A 447 22.68 24.19 13.46
CA LYS A 447 21.83 23.93 12.29
C LYS A 447 22.49 22.97 11.31
N ALA A 448 23.82 23.02 11.16
CA ALA A 448 24.56 22.08 10.32
C ALA A 448 24.35 20.63 10.77
N PHE A 449 24.55 20.34 12.06
CA PHE A 449 24.36 18.99 12.61
C PHE A 449 22.88 18.55 12.57
N LEU A 450 21.92 19.46 12.71
CA LEU A 450 20.51 19.15 12.51
C LEU A 450 20.21 18.77 11.05
N PHE A 451 20.75 19.48 10.06
CA PHE A 451 20.57 19.14 8.64
C PHE A 451 21.23 17.82 8.26
N LEU A 452 22.46 17.59 8.72
CA LEU A 452 23.16 16.31 8.53
C LEU A 452 22.37 15.17 9.19
N GLY A 453 21.94 15.36 10.44
CA GLY A 453 21.11 14.40 11.16
C GLY A 453 19.80 14.11 10.45
N ALA A 454 19.12 15.14 9.93
CA ALA A 454 17.90 14.97 9.15
C ALA A 454 18.13 14.22 7.83
N ALA A 455 19.28 14.42 7.17
CA ALA A 455 19.63 13.66 5.97
C ALA A 455 19.72 12.16 6.25
N PHE A 456 20.50 11.78 7.27
CA PHE A 456 20.64 10.38 7.68
C PHE A 456 19.35 9.80 8.26
N ALA A 457 18.60 10.57 9.05
CA ALA A 457 17.32 10.14 9.58
C ALA A 457 16.30 9.88 8.46
N ALA A 458 16.07 10.84 7.55
CA ALA A 458 15.08 10.69 6.48
C ALA A 458 15.44 9.53 5.54
N ALA A 459 16.69 9.46 5.09
CA ALA A 459 17.14 8.38 4.20
C ALA A 459 17.16 7.01 4.90
N GLY A 460 17.64 6.96 6.15
CA GLY A 460 17.68 5.73 6.94
C GLY A 460 16.28 5.20 7.25
N CYS A 461 15.32 6.08 7.57
CA CYS A 461 13.93 5.70 7.79
C CYS A 461 13.27 5.19 6.50
N ALA A 462 13.46 5.89 5.37
CA ALA A 462 12.92 5.45 4.09
C ALA A 462 13.51 4.10 3.65
N LEU A 463 14.84 3.91 3.77
CA LEU A 463 15.50 2.64 3.46
C LEU A 463 15.07 1.52 4.40
N TYR A 464 14.91 1.79 5.71
CA TYR A 464 14.40 0.82 6.65
C TYR A 464 12.99 0.36 6.25
N ASN A 465 12.08 1.32 6.02
CA ASN A 465 10.70 1.04 5.66
C ASN A 465 10.57 0.37 4.28
N PHE A 466 11.56 0.54 3.40
CA PHE A 466 11.62 -0.13 2.10
C PHE A 466 12.20 -1.55 2.19
N CYS A 467 13.29 -1.75 2.93
CA CYS A 467 14.01 -3.02 2.95
C CYS A 467 13.42 -4.02 3.96
N VAL A 468 13.10 -3.54 5.16
CA VAL A 468 12.81 -4.42 6.30
C VAL A 468 11.50 -5.17 6.18
N PRO A 469 10.41 -4.65 5.60
CA PRO A 469 9.19 -5.43 5.41
C PRO A 469 9.41 -6.77 4.69
N TYR A 470 10.23 -6.79 3.63
CA TYR A 470 10.56 -8.03 2.93
C TYR A 470 11.47 -8.93 3.78
N ILE A 471 12.51 -8.37 4.41
CA ILE A 471 13.42 -9.14 5.29
C ILE A 471 12.64 -9.77 6.46
N ALA A 472 11.64 -9.07 6.99
CA ALA A 472 10.93 -9.43 8.19
C ALA A 472 9.68 -10.29 7.95
N ASN A 473 9.07 -10.28 6.77
CA ASN A 473 7.85 -11.07 6.51
C ASN A 473 7.80 -11.73 5.11
N GLY A 474 8.88 -11.63 4.32
CA GLY A 474 8.87 -12.07 2.92
C GLY A 474 7.80 -11.32 2.13
N GLU A 475 7.05 -12.06 1.31
CA GLU A 475 5.93 -11.51 0.55
C GLU A 475 4.61 -11.45 1.34
N GLY A 476 4.61 -11.90 2.61
CA GLY A 476 3.41 -11.93 3.43
C GLY A 476 2.89 -10.51 3.71
N ASP A 477 1.64 -10.22 3.34
CA ASP A 477 0.97 -8.93 3.59
C ASP A 477 1.81 -7.70 3.16
N ILE A 478 2.69 -7.86 2.16
CA ILE A 478 3.70 -6.85 1.82
C ILE A 478 3.08 -5.50 1.45
N ALA A 479 1.94 -5.49 0.75
CA ALA A 479 1.22 -4.27 0.39
C ALA A 479 0.77 -3.46 1.62
N LYS A 480 0.31 -4.13 2.69
CA LYS A 480 -0.03 -3.47 3.96
C LYS A 480 1.21 -2.95 4.69
N HIS A 481 2.29 -3.72 4.67
CA HIS A 481 3.54 -3.30 5.32
C HIS A 481 4.24 -2.14 4.59
N MET A 482 3.92 -1.90 3.31
CA MET A 482 4.43 -0.76 2.54
C MET A 482 3.87 0.60 2.95
N PHE A 483 2.78 0.66 3.72
CA PHE A 483 2.19 1.93 4.15
C PHE A 483 3.20 2.89 4.80
N ALA A 484 4.10 2.39 5.66
CA ALA A 484 5.13 3.21 6.32
C ALA A 484 6.16 3.79 5.32
N TYR A 485 6.51 3.00 4.30
CA TYR A 485 7.38 3.46 3.23
C TYR A 485 6.69 4.51 2.36
N VAL A 486 5.45 4.25 1.95
CA VAL A 486 4.64 5.19 1.16
C VAL A 486 4.56 6.54 1.86
N GLN A 487 4.26 6.56 3.17
CA GLN A 487 4.31 7.79 3.98
C GLN A 487 5.68 8.48 3.95
N SER A 488 6.77 7.73 4.13
CA SER A 488 8.13 8.28 4.12
C SER A 488 8.48 8.91 2.76
N ALA A 489 8.15 8.21 1.67
CA ALA A 489 8.34 8.69 0.32
C ALA A 489 7.53 9.95 0.05
N ASP A 490 6.28 10.03 0.53
CA ASP A 490 5.40 11.17 0.28
C ASP A 490 5.82 12.42 1.06
N PHE A 491 6.35 12.25 2.28
CA PHE A 491 7.03 13.34 2.98
C PHE A 491 8.31 13.80 2.26
N ILE A 492 9.07 12.88 1.66
CA ILE A 492 10.22 13.24 0.82
C ILE A 492 9.75 14.05 -0.40
N VAL A 493 8.67 13.64 -1.06
CA VAL A 493 8.09 14.38 -2.19
C VAL A 493 7.64 15.78 -1.75
N ILE A 494 6.96 15.91 -0.62
CA ILE A 494 6.56 17.22 -0.05
C ILE A 494 7.78 18.08 0.28
N LEU A 495 8.86 17.48 0.82
CA LEU A 495 10.11 18.20 1.01
C LEU A 495 10.63 18.73 -0.33
N LEU A 496 10.71 17.92 -1.37
CA LEU A 496 11.17 18.34 -2.70
C LEU A 496 10.30 19.44 -3.31
N ILE A 497 8.98 19.35 -3.16
CA ILE A 497 8.03 20.40 -3.60
C ILE A 497 8.26 21.70 -2.80
N TYR A 498 8.39 21.62 -1.48
CA TYR A 498 8.70 22.78 -0.64
C TYR A 498 9.98 23.47 -1.11
N LEU A 499 11.03 22.72 -1.43
CA LEU A 499 12.29 23.25 -1.91
C LEU A 499 12.17 23.97 -3.26
N LEU A 500 11.40 23.38 -4.18
CA LEU A 500 11.12 23.99 -5.48
C LEU A 500 10.39 25.32 -5.31
N LEU A 501 9.31 25.34 -4.51
CA LEU A 501 8.50 26.54 -4.28
C LEU A 501 9.27 27.62 -3.50
N ASP A 502 10.02 27.25 -2.46
CA ASP A 502 10.87 28.18 -1.71
C ASP A 502 11.98 28.76 -2.61
N GLY A 503 12.57 27.94 -3.48
CA GLY A 503 13.52 28.37 -4.50
C GLY A 503 12.93 29.45 -5.43
N VAL A 504 11.76 29.19 -6.01
CA VAL A 504 11.03 30.14 -6.87
C VAL A 504 10.71 31.44 -6.11
N SER A 505 10.34 31.33 -4.83
CA SER A 505 10.01 32.50 -4.00
C SER A 505 11.17 33.50 -3.86
N ARG A 506 12.41 33.01 -3.96
CA ARG A 506 13.67 33.76 -3.81
C ARG A 506 14.20 34.33 -5.12
N ILE A 507 13.66 33.94 -6.28
CA ILE A 507 13.97 34.52 -7.59
C ILE A 507 13.17 35.85 -7.71
N GLY A 508 13.83 36.98 -7.44
CA GLY A 508 13.30 38.32 -7.76
C GLY A 508 13.48 38.66 -9.25
N PRO A 509 13.01 39.83 -9.73
CA PRO A 509 13.40 40.34 -11.04
C PRO A 509 14.87 40.76 -10.96
N ILE A 510 15.78 39.86 -11.33
CA ILE A 510 17.22 40.10 -11.25
C ILE A 510 17.74 40.38 -12.66
N SER A 511 18.32 41.56 -12.83
CA SER A 511 19.13 41.98 -13.99
C SER A 511 20.27 40.99 -14.25
N VAL A 512 20.51 40.72 -15.54
CA VAL A 512 21.38 39.68 -16.12
C VAL A 512 22.81 39.63 -15.55
N HIS A 513 23.28 40.69 -14.88
CA HIS A 513 24.64 40.79 -14.33
C HIS A 513 24.91 40.00 -13.04
N ALA A 514 23.90 39.57 -12.28
CA ALA A 514 24.11 38.82 -11.02
C ALA A 514 24.27 37.29 -11.21
N LEU A 515 24.27 36.82 -12.47
CA LEU A 515 24.33 35.39 -12.82
C LEU A 515 25.71 34.75 -12.63
N LYS A 516 26.79 35.52 -12.53
CA LYS A 516 28.16 34.97 -12.58
C LYS A 516 28.74 34.49 -11.24
N HIS A 517 28.11 34.75 -10.10
CA HIS A 517 28.75 34.52 -8.78
C HIS A 517 27.91 33.88 -7.66
N ASN A 518 26.65 33.49 -7.92
CA ASN A 518 25.72 33.20 -6.83
C ASN A 518 25.51 31.69 -6.58
N ARG A 519 25.78 31.27 -5.33
CA ARG A 519 25.47 29.97 -4.68
C ARG A 519 23.96 29.66 -4.58
N ARG A 520 23.13 30.29 -5.43
CA ARG A 520 21.66 30.34 -5.34
C ARG A 520 20.93 29.51 -6.42
N PHE A 521 21.66 28.84 -7.32
CA PHE A 521 21.09 28.06 -8.45
C PHE A 521 20.81 26.57 -8.17
N ILE A 522 21.19 26.05 -7.00
CA ILE A 522 21.04 24.63 -6.66
C ILE A 522 19.60 24.21 -6.28
N PRO A 523 18.72 25.05 -5.70
CA PRO A 523 17.30 24.70 -5.54
C PRO A 523 16.60 24.47 -6.88
N ALA A 524 17.02 25.22 -7.93
CA ALA A 524 16.55 25.01 -9.30
C ALA A 524 17.13 23.72 -9.91
N ALA A 525 18.40 23.39 -9.64
CA ALA A 525 19.01 22.15 -10.12
C ALA A 525 18.39 20.88 -9.50
N ALA A 526 17.98 20.91 -8.22
CA ALA A 526 17.25 19.81 -7.60
C ALA A 526 15.82 19.65 -8.16
N GLY A 527 15.14 20.75 -8.44
CA GLY A 527 13.86 20.74 -9.16
C GLY A 527 13.97 20.22 -10.60
N VAL A 528 15.04 20.60 -11.30
CA VAL A 528 15.39 20.08 -12.63
C VAL A 528 15.74 18.60 -12.57
N LEU A 529 16.43 18.13 -11.52
CA LEU A 529 16.66 16.70 -11.30
C LEU A 529 15.33 15.94 -11.10
N CYS A 530 14.37 16.46 -10.34
CA CYS A 530 13.04 15.85 -10.21
C CYS A 530 12.29 15.80 -11.55
N VAL A 531 12.34 16.87 -12.35
CA VAL A 531 11.74 16.90 -13.69
C VAL A 531 12.45 15.90 -14.63
N ILE A 532 13.77 15.83 -14.59
CA ILE A 532 14.56 14.83 -15.33
C ILE A 532 14.26 13.41 -14.86
N LEU A 533 14.05 13.17 -13.56
CA LEU A 533 13.69 11.85 -13.02
C LEU A 533 12.29 11.42 -13.44
N VAL A 534 11.33 12.34 -13.49
CA VAL A 534 9.98 12.10 -14.03
C VAL A 534 10.04 11.83 -15.54
N ILE A 535 10.83 12.62 -16.29
CA ILE A 535 11.01 12.45 -17.74
C ILE A 535 11.79 11.16 -18.07
N CYS A 536 12.82 10.80 -17.31
CA CYS A 536 13.58 9.56 -17.48
C CYS A 536 12.75 8.33 -17.08
N GLY A 537 11.92 8.43 -16.03
CA GLY A 537 10.96 7.38 -15.68
C GLY A 537 9.94 7.15 -16.80
N LEU A 538 9.42 8.23 -17.39
CA LEU A 538 8.55 8.17 -18.56
C LEU A 538 9.26 7.61 -19.80
N ALA A 539 10.54 7.95 -20.01
CA ALA A 539 11.32 7.45 -21.15
C ALA A 539 11.65 5.96 -21.04
N VAL A 540 11.95 5.45 -19.84
CA VAL A 540 12.20 4.02 -19.57
C VAL A 540 10.93 3.19 -19.81
N LEU A 541 9.73 3.74 -19.54
CA LEU A 541 8.45 3.11 -19.86
C LEU A 541 8.18 2.98 -21.37
N THR A 542 8.84 3.77 -22.23
CA THR A 542 8.58 3.81 -23.67
C THR A 542 9.51 2.97 -24.53
N SER A 543 10.55 2.36 -23.95
CA SER A 543 11.52 1.55 -24.70
C SER A 543 11.22 0.05 -24.61
N SER A 544 10.16 -0.41 -25.28
CA SER A 544 10.07 -1.83 -25.67
C SER A 544 10.49 -1.94 -27.13
N ARG A 545 11.64 -2.58 -27.38
CA ARG A 545 12.05 -3.02 -28.71
C ARG A 545 11.09 -4.12 -29.14
N LYS A 546 10.18 -3.82 -30.06
CA LYS A 546 9.36 -4.84 -30.72
C LYS A 546 10.25 -5.64 -31.67
N THR A 547 10.45 -6.92 -31.36
CA THR A 547 11.03 -7.90 -32.28
C THR A 547 9.95 -8.89 -32.70
N GLY A 548 9.62 -8.93 -34.00
CA GLY A 548 8.67 -9.90 -34.57
C GLY A 548 7.19 -9.51 -34.48
N MET A 549 6.30 -10.49 -34.69
CA MET A 549 4.84 -10.31 -34.70
C MET A 549 4.22 -10.16 -33.30
N ILE A 550 4.93 -10.50 -32.23
CA ILE A 550 4.41 -10.36 -30.86
C ILE A 550 4.14 -8.89 -30.56
N GLY A 551 2.93 -8.60 -30.09
CA GLY A 551 2.41 -7.25 -29.85
C GLY A 551 1.87 -6.53 -31.10
N ALA A 552 1.87 -7.19 -32.26
CA ALA A 552 1.15 -6.73 -33.46
C ALA A 552 -0.34 -7.10 -33.39
N PHE A 553 -1.13 -6.53 -34.28
CA PHE A 553 -2.57 -6.73 -34.35
C PHE A 553 -2.98 -7.46 -35.64
N ILE A 554 -3.98 -8.32 -35.54
CA ILE A 554 -4.61 -9.05 -36.65
C ILE A 554 -6.13 -8.88 -36.60
N GLU A 555 -6.77 -8.79 -37.75
CA GLU A 555 -8.23 -8.70 -37.91
C GLU A 555 -8.77 -10.07 -38.33
N LEU A 556 -9.71 -10.62 -37.57
CA LEU A 556 -10.29 -11.96 -37.78
C LEU A 556 -11.69 -12.02 -37.16
N GLY A 557 -12.67 -12.52 -37.90
CA GLY A 557 -14.06 -12.66 -37.44
C GLY A 557 -14.83 -11.34 -37.27
N GLU A 558 -16.15 -11.46 -37.15
CA GLU A 558 -17.09 -10.34 -37.02
C GLU A 558 -18.14 -10.62 -35.93
N TYR A 559 -18.24 -9.73 -34.94
CA TYR A 559 -19.22 -9.83 -33.86
C TYR A 559 -20.11 -8.59 -33.84
N ASN A 560 -21.44 -8.77 -33.85
CA ASN A 560 -22.43 -7.69 -33.86
C ASN A 560 -22.18 -6.63 -34.96
N GLY A 561 -21.84 -7.07 -36.18
CA GLY A 561 -21.59 -6.18 -37.32
C GLY A 561 -20.25 -5.43 -37.26
N LYS A 562 -19.35 -5.81 -36.35
CA LYS A 562 -18.03 -5.17 -36.18
C LYS A 562 -16.94 -6.21 -36.29
N LYS A 563 -15.98 -5.95 -37.19
CA LYS A 563 -14.76 -6.75 -37.29
C LYS A 563 -13.99 -6.74 -35.98
N MET A 564 -13.49 -7.89 -35.58
CA MET A 564 -12.72 -8.03 -34.35
C MET A 564 -11.24 -7.84 -34.62
N THR A 565 -10.57 -7.14 -33.71
CA THR A 565 -9.12 -6.97 -33.73
C THR A 565 -8.51 -7.75 -32.57
N TRP A 566 -7.45 -8.49 -32.86
CA TRP A 566 -6.75 -9.34 -31.93
C TRP A 566 -5.30 -8.90 -31.81
N GLN A 567 -4.74 -9.02 -30.62
CA GLN A 567 -3.35 -8.79 -30.34
C GLN A 567 -2.62 -10.12 -30.25
N ILE A 568 -1.49 -10.25 -30.97
CA ILE A 568 -0.62 -11.42 -30.89
C ILE A 568 0.16 -11.34 -29.59
N ILE A 569 -0.09 -12.27 -28.67
CA ILE A 569 0.54 -12.26 -27.33
C ILE A 569 1.63 -13.32 -27.18
N ASN A 570 1.59 -14.38 -27.97
CA ASN A 570 2.56 -15.47 -27.90
C ASN A 570 2.63 -16.22 -29.24
N HIS A 571 3.72 -16.93 -29.48
CA HIS A 571 3.88 -17.88 -30.57
C HIS A 571 4.68 -19.09 -30.07
N ARG A 572 4.06 -20.27 -30.06
CA ARG A 572 4.71 -21.53 -29.64
C ARG A 572 4.31 -22.66 -30.55
N ASN A 573 5.28 -23.49 -30.94
CA ASN A 573 5.07 -24.70 -31.74
C ASN A 573 4.23 -24.47 -33.01
N GLY A 574 4.44 -23.35 -33.70
CA GLY A 574 3.70 -23.01 -34.91
C GLY A 574 2.24 -22.57 -34.67
N VAL A 575 1.87 -22.21 -33.44
CA VAL A 575 0.54 -21.68 -33.09
C VAL A 575 0.70 -20.31 -32.43
N TYR A 576 -0.01 -19.33 -32.96
CA TYR A 576 -0.10 -17.99 -32.38
C TYR A 576 -1.23 -17.93 -31.35
N THR A 577 -0.95 -17.38 -30.18
CA THR A 577 -1.99 -17.03 -29.21
C THR A 577 -2.40 -15.59 -29.44
N LEU A 578 -3.69 -15.40 -29.66
CA LEU A 578 -4.33 -14.12 -29.95
C LEU A 578 -5.28 -13.77 -28.81
N MET A 579 -5.19 -12.55 -28.30
CA MET A 579 -6.13 -12.00 -27.31
C MET A 579 -6.90 -10.86 -27.95
N ALA A 580 -8.23 -10.79 -27.75
CA ALA A 580 -9.01 -9.67 -28.27
C ALA A 580 -8.45 -8.31 -27.78
N ALA A 581 -8.36 -7.35 -28.70
CA ALA A 581 -7.78 -6.04 -28.43
C ALA A 581 -8.63 -5.23 -27.44
N GLU A 582 -9.96 -5.40 -27.49
CA GLU A 582 -10.94 -4.86 -26.55
C GLU A 582 -12.00 -5.95 -26.23
N PRO A 583 -12.77 -5.82 -25.14
CA PRO A 583 -13.84 -6.76 -24.82
C PRO A 583 -14.89 -6.85 -25.93
N VAL A 584 -15.28 -8.07 -26.29
CA VAL A 584 -16.28 -8.31 -27.36
C VAL A 584 -17.71 -8.07 -26.85
N THR A 585 -17.93 -8.35 -25.58
CA THR A 585 -19.17 -8.08 -24.84
C THR A 585 -18.85 -7.96 -23.35
N LYS A 586 -19.86 -7.81 -22.50
CA LYS A 586 -19.76 -7.90 -21.03
C LYS A 586 -20.80 -8.89 -20.48
N GLY A 587 -20.53 -9.48 -19.33
CA GLY A 587 -21.47 -10.39 -18.68
C GLY A 587 -20.90 -11.07 -17.44
N ASN A 588 -21.78 -11.75 -16.72
CA ASN A 588 -21.42 -12.59 -15.58
C ASN A 588 -20.65 -13.83 -16.04
N PHE A 589 -19.73 -14.30 -15.20
CA PHE A 589 -18.96 -15.51 -15.46
C PHE A 589 -19.83 -16.77 -15.40
N SER A 590 -20.74 -16.83 -14.42
CA SER A 590 -21.66 -17.95 -14.21
C SER A 590 -23.02 -17.49 -13.68
N GLU A 591 -24.04 -18.31 -13.87
CA GLU A 591 -25.39 -18.10 -13.35
C GLU A 591 -25.50 -18.43 -11.85
N SER A 592 -26.56 -17.94 -11.19
CA SER A 592 -26.91 -18.42 -9.86
C SER A 592 -27.41 -19.86 -9.93
N VAL A 593 -26.74 -20.80 -9.26
CA VAL A 593 -27.21 -22.19 -9.18
C VAL A 593 -28.36 -22.26 -8.16
N PRO A 594 -29.53 -22.85 -8.49
CA PRO A 594 -30.60 -23.05 -7.51
C PRO A 594 -30.31 -24.31 -6.67
N SER A 595 -29.68 -24.17 -5.50
CA SER A 595 -29.72 -25.17 -4.42
C SER A 595 -29.05 -24.69 -3.11
N ASN A 596 -29.90 -24.49 -2.09
CA ASN A 596 -29.68 -24.21 -0.66
C ASN A 596 -28.24 -24.20 -0.08
N ALA A 597 -27.49 -23.11 -0.25
CA ALA A 597 -26.47 -22.60 0.67
C ALA A 597 -26.12 -21.13 0.32
N SER A 598 -25.80 -20.31 1.33
CA SER A 598 -25.49 -18.87 1.25
C SER A 598 -24.45 -18.38 0.20
N LEU A 599 -23.78 -19.29 -0.52
CA LEU A 599 -22.85 -19.04 -1.62
C LEU A 599 -23.56 -18.77 -2.97
N GLU A 600 -24.84 -19.15 -3.11
CA GLU A 600 -25.61 -19.05 -4.37
C GLU A 600 -25.72 -17.62 -4.92
N LYS A 601 -25.76 -16.60 -4.06
CA LYS A 601 -25.94 -15.20 -4.49
C LYS A 601 -24.72 -14.57 -5.18
N TYR A 602 -23.57 -15.22 -5.15
CA TYR A 602 -22.31 -14.67 -5.67
C TYR A 602 -21.80 -15.36 -6.95
N GLY A 603 -22.52 -16.39 -7.43
CA GLY A 603 -22.11 -17.20 -8.58
C GLY A 603 -21.01 -18.22 -8.25
N SER A 604 -20.63 -19.01 -9.26
CA SER A 604 -19.57 -20.03 -9.18
C SER A 604 -18.34 -19.63 -9.98
N ASN A 605 -17.14 -19.86 -9.44
CA ASN A 605 -15.88 -19.58 -10.13
C ASN A 605 -15.30 -20.79 -10.91
N ILE A 606 -16.10 -21.81 -11.18
CA ILE A 606 -15.71 -23.01 -11.95
C ILE A 606 -15.86 -22.73 -13.45
N TRP A 607 -14.76 -22.82 -14.20
CA TRP A 607 -14.78 -22.64 -15.67
C TRP A 607 -15.62 -23.69 -16.41
N LEU A 608 -15.57 -24.95 -15.98
CA LEU A 608 -16.11 -26.11 -16.71
C LEU A 608 -17.61 -25.97 -17.03
N ASN A 609 -18.38 -25.37 -16.12
CA ASN A 609 -19.82 -25.13 -16.23
C ASN A 609 -20.14 -23.64 -16.20
N SER A 610 -19.20 -22.79 -16.62
CA SER A 610 -19.40 -21.34 -16.67
C SER A 610 -20.19 -20.95 -17.92
N ARG A 611 -21.12 -19.99 -17.75
CA ARG A 611 -21.90 -19.42 -18.84
C ARG A 611 -21.01 -18.81 -19.93
N ILE A 612 -19.87 -18.22 -19.54
CA ILE A 612 -18.92 -17.64 -20.49
C ILE A 612 -18.28 -18.73 -21.35
N ARG A 613 -17.90 -19.89 -20.78
CA ARG A 613 -17.31 -20.97 -21.55
C ARG A 613 -18.28 -21.48 -22.62
N ASP A 614 -19.54 -21.68 -22.25
CA ASP A 614 -20.60 -22.12 -23.17
C ASP A 614 -20.81 -21.09 -24.27
N PHE A 615 -21.00 -19.81 -23.93
CA PHE A 615 -21.09 -18.72 -24.90
C PHE A 615 -19.90 -18.67 -25.86
N LEU A 616 -18.67 -18.77 -25.33
CA LEU A 616 -17.45 -18.67 -26.13
C LEU A 616 -17.23 -19.87 -27.07
N ASN A 617 -17.67 -21.06 -26.68
CA ASN A 617 -17.45 -22.29 -27.45
C ASN A 617 -18.70 -22.79 -28.20
N GLU A 618 -19.82 -22.07 -28.14
CA GLU A 618 -21.04 -22.36 -28.91
C GLU A 618 -21.41 -21.20 -29.84
N ASP A 619 -21.90 -20.09 -29.28
CA ASP A 619 -22.43 -18.97 -30.07
C ASP A 619 -21.34 -18.09 -30.65
N PHE A 620 -20.30 -17.79 -29.88
CA PHE A 620 -19.21 -16.91 -30.31
C PHE A 620 -18.39 -17.51 -31.46
N ILE A 621 -18.25 -18.83 -31.55
CA ILE A 621 -17.53 -19.50 -32.65
C ILE A 621 -18.17 -19.19 -34.01
N LYS A 622 -19.49 -18.97 -34.06
CA LYS A 622 -20.23 -18.64 -35.29
C LYS A 622 -19.85 -17.27 -35.89
N CYS A 623 -19.00 -16.51 -35.20
CA CYS A 623 -18.51 -15.19 -35.64
C CYS A 623 -17.31 -15.28 -36.60
N PHE A 624 -16.77 -16.48 -36.81
CA PHE A 624 -15.68 -16.75 -37.74
C PHE A 624 -16.23 -17.41 -39.00
N SER A 625 -15.65 -17.06 -40.15
CA SER A 625 -15.92 -17.76 -41.42
C SER A 625 -15.32 -19.17 -41.41
N ASP A 626 -15.78 -20.05 -42.32
CA ASP A 626 -15.30 -21.42 -42.41
C ASP A 626 -13.78 -21.51 -42.65
N GLU A 627 -13.21 -20.57 -43.42
CA GLU A 627 -11.77 -20.49 -43.66
C GLU A 627 -11.00 -20.10 -42.38
N GLU A 628 -11.52 -19.16 -41.61
CA GLU A 628 -10.92 -18.75 -40.34
C GLU A 628 -11.03 -19.86 -39.29
N LEU A 629 -12.18 -20.54 -39.21
CA LEU A 629 -12.41 -21.68 -38.33
C LEU A 629 -11.44 -22.83 -38.60
N ALA A 630 -11.10 -23.08 -39.86
CA ALA A 630 -10.13 -24.10 -40.25
C ALA A 630 -8.70 -23.80 -39.75
N LEU A 631 -8.40 -22.55 -39.40
CA LEU A 631 -7.12 -22.12 -38.84
C LEU A 631 -7.11 -22.13 -37.30
N LEU A 632 -8.26 -22.20 -36.65
CA LEU A 632 -8.35 -22.24 -35.19
C LEU A 632 -7.99 -23.62 -34.65
N GLU A 633 -7.20 -23.63 -33.59
CA GLU A 633 -6.77 -24.83 -32.89
C GLU A 633 -7.56 -25.02 -31.60
N THR A 634 -8.01 -26.24 -31.35
CA THR A 634 -8.51 -26.63 -30.04
C THR A 634 -7.33 -26.89 -29.10
N VAL A 635 -7.26 -26.18 -27.99
CA VAL A 635 -6.16 -26.32 -27.02
C VAL A 635 -6.58 -27.08 -25.77
N ASN A 636 -5.66 -27.89 -25.27
CA ASN A 636 -5.71 -28.38 -23.89
C ASN A 636 -5.01 -27.35 -23.01
N HIS A 637 -5.77 -26.70 -22.14
CA HIS A 637 -5.26 -25.63 -21.29
C HIS A 637 -5.59 -25.90 -19.81
N ARG A 638 -4.85 -25.21 -18.95
CA ARG A 638 -4.84 -25.45 -17.52
C ARG A 638 -5.71 -24.42 -16.82
N VAL A 639 -6.79 -24.89 -16.22
CA VAL A 639 -7.70 -24.05 -15.43
C VAL A 639 -7.41 -24.28 -13.97
N LEU A 640 -7.04 -23.21 -13.26
CA LEU A 640 -6.73 -23.30 -11.83
C LEU A 640 -8.01 -23.43 -10.99
N LEU A 641 -7.88 -24.03 -9.81
CA LEU A 641 -8.99 -24.31 -8.89
C LEU A 641 -8.84 -23.51 -7.59
N SER A 642 -9.97 -23.12 -6.99
CA SER A 642 -10.04 -22.63 -5.62
C SER A 642 -10.01 -23.77 -4.61
N ALA A 643 -9.78 -23.44 -3.34
CA ALA A 643 -9.71 -24.41 -2.25
C ALA A 643 -11.01 -25.24 -2.07
N GLY A 644 -12.19 -24.71 -2.39
CA GLY A 644 -13.44 -25.48 -2.30
C GLY A 644 -13.70 -26.39 -3.51
N ASN A 645 -12.95 -26.22 -4.60
CA ASN A 645 -13.15 -26.96 -5.85
C ASN A 645 -12.10 -28.05 -6.10
N LEU A 646 -11.35 -28.45 -5.07
CA LEU A 646 -10.26 -29.44 -5.19
C LEU A 646 -10.75 -30.85 -5.54
N PHE A 647 -12.06 -31.13 -5.44
CA PHE A 647 -12.64 -32.39 -5.91
C PHE A 647 -12.53 -32.57 -7.44
N LEU A 648 -12.31 -31.48 -8.19
CA LEU A 648 -12.06 -31.49 -9.64
C LEU A 648 -10.57 -31.61 -10.00
N LYS A 649 -9.67 -31.65 -9.02
CA LYS A 649 -8.22 -31.54 -9.25
C LYS A 649 -7.67 -32.76 -10.00
N GLU A 650 -6.99 -32.49 -11.10
CA GLU A 650 -6.17 -33.48 -11.83
C GLU A 650 -4.68 -33.30 -11.57
N THR A 651 -4.22 -32.05 -11.41
CA THR A 651 -2.79 -31.71 -11.28
C THR A 651 -2.53 -30.65 -10.22
N GLY A 652 -1.26 -30.56 -9.79
CA GLY A 652 -0.78 -29.56 -8.85
C GLY A 652 -0.87 -29.95 -7.37
N GLU A 653 -0.09 -29.25 -6.56
CA GLU A 653 0.17 -29.60 -5.16
C GLU A 653 -0.14 -28.47 -4.18
N GLN A 654 -0.38 -27.24 -4.66
CA GLN A 654 -0.60 -26.07 -3.81
C GLN A 654 -1.64 -25.07 -4.36
N GLU A 655 -2.01 -24.07 -3.56
CA GLU A 655 -2.88 -22.97 -4.00
C GLU A 655 -2.10 -21.94 -4.84
N ILE A 656 -2.79 -21.16 -5.68
CA ILE A 656 -2.18 -20.00 -6.36
C ILE A 656 -2.33 -18.74 -5.51
N PHE A 657 -1.21 -18.27 -4.94
CA PHE A 657 -1.22 -17.03 -4.16
C PHE A 657 -1.63 -15.82 -5.00
N TRP A 658 -2.48 -15.00 -4.41
CA TRP A 658 -2.93 -13.78 -5.07
C TRP A 658 -1.84 -12.70 -5.03
N SER A 659 -1.63 -12.05 -6.18
CA SER A 659 -0.90 -10.81 -6.31
C SER A 659 -1.69 -9.86 -7.20
N HIS A 660 -1.81 -8.61 -6.79
CA HIS A 660 -2.41 -7.58 -7.63
C HIS A 660 -1.47 -7.10 -8.74
N VAL A 661 -0.17 -7.37 -8.62
CA VAL A 661 0.85 -6.92 -9.56
C VAL A 661 0.94 -7.89 -10.74
N PRO A 662 0.64 -7.48 -11.99
CA PRO A 662 0.58 -8.39 -13.13
C PRO A 662 1.88 -9.16 -13.41
N VAL A 663 3.05 -8.52 -13.33
CA VAL A 663 4.33 -9.22 -13.59
C VAL A 663 4.66 -10.33 -12.57
N LEU A 664 3.94 -10.34 -11.44
CA LEU A 664 4.12 -11.28 -10.33
C LEU A 664 2.98 -12.30 -10.21
N SER A 665 1.96 -12.22 -11.08
CA SER A 665 0.67 -12.88 -10.83
C SER A 665 0.64 -14.37 -11.14
N ASP A 666 1.49 -14.85 -12.03
CA ASP A 666 1.59 -16.27 -12.42
C ASP A 666 2.63 -17.05 -11.60
N ARG A 667 3.20 -16.45 -10.55
CA ARG A 667 4.12 -17.15 -9.65
C ARG A 667 3.35 -18.29 -8.95
N ASP A 668 3.89 -19.51 -9.03
CA ASP A 668 3.27 -20.81 -8.70
C ASP A 668 2.34 -21.44 -9.74
N TYR A 669 2.02 -20.78 -10.86
CA TYR A 669 0.97 -21.23 -11.78
C TYR A 669 1.08 -22.71 -12.19
N ASP A 670 2.30 -23.22 -12.45
CA ASP A 670 2.54 -24.61 -12.84
C ASP A 670 2.31 -25.64 -11.73
N ASN A 671 2.49 -25.26 -10.47
CA ASN A 671 2.33 -26.17 -9.33
C ASN A 671 0.97 -26.01 -8.63
N SER A 672 0.17 -25.02 -9.02
CA SER A 672 -1.14 -24.78 -8.40
C SER A 672 -2.18 -25.88 -8.68
N TYR A 673 -3.21 -26.03 -7.86
CA TYR A 673 -4.28 -26.99 -8.16
C TYR A 673 -5.01 -26.62 -9.45
N ALA A 674 -5.16 -27.60 -10.35
CA ALA A 674 -5.77 -27.37 -11.65
C ALA A 674 -6.42 -28.62 -12.26
N VAL A 675 -7.23 -28.37 -13.28
CA VAL A 675 -7.87 -29.34 -14.17
C VAL A 675 -7.50 -29.00 -15.62
N LEU A 676 -7.33 -30.00 -16.47
CA LEU A 676 -7.08 -29.80 -17.89
C LEU A 676 -8.40 -29.75 -18.65
N VAL A 677 -8.61 -28.67 -19.42
CA VAL A 677 -9.83 -28.45 -20.19
C VAL A 677 -9.48 -28.27 -21.66
N ARG A 678 -10.34 -28.78 -22.53
CA ARG A 678 -10.17 -28.70 -23.98
C ARG A 678 -11.19 -27.73 -24.57
N ASP A 679 -10.72 -26.60 -25.07
CA ASP A 679 -11.56 -25.51 -25.59
C ASP A 679 -10.96 -24.91 -26.88
N ILE A 680 -11.80 -24.35 -27.75
CA ILE A 680 -11.37 -23.62 -28.96
C ILE A 680 -11.13 -22.15 -28.60
N VAL A 681 -12.01 -21.58 -27.77
CA VAL A 681 -11.94 -20.20 -27.30
C VAL A 681 -11.88 -20.19 -25.77
N THR A 682 -10.92 -19.46 -25.22
CA THR A 682 -10.69 -19.37 -23.76
C THR A 682 -10.81 -17.93 -23.27
N LEU A 683 -10.82 -17.75 -21.96
CA LEU A 683 -10.48 -16.46 -21.34
C LEU A 683 -8.97 -16.39 -21.09
N PRO A 684 -8.40 -15.18 -20.97
CA PRO A 684 -7.01 -15.01 -20.63
C PRO A 684 -6.68 -15.59 -19.26
N ASN A 685 -5.56 -16.30 -19.19
CA ASN A 685 -5.04 -16.82 -17.93
C ASN A 685 -3.94 -15.91 -17.35
N LEU A 686 -3.59 -16.14 -16.08
CA LEU A 686 -2.59 -15.32 -15.40
C LEU A 686 -1.20 -15.35 -16.05
N ARG A 687 -0.80 -16.48 -16.66
CA ARG A 687 0.48 -16.57 -17.35
C ARG A 687 0.53 -15.65 -18.56
N GLN A 688 -0.54 -15.64 -19.36
CA GLN A 688 -0.66 -14.73 -20.49
C GLN A 688 -0.58 -13.26 -20.05
N ILE A 689 -1.29 -12.89 -18.98
CA ILE A 689 -1.25 -11.53 -18.43
C ILE A 689 0.15 -11.16 -17.89
N ALA A 690 0.79 -12.06 -17.15
CA ALA A 690 2.13 -11.83 -16.61
C ALA A 690 3.17 -11.70 -17.72
N ASP A 691 3.15 -12.57 -18.72
CA ASP A 691 4.06 -12.53 -19.87
C ASP A 691 3.85 -11.26 -20.71
N MET A 692 2.59 -10.87 -20.97
CA MET A 692 2.31 -9.58 -21.63
C MET A 692 2.91 -8.41 -20.85
N SER A 693 2.69 -8.38 -19.53
CA SER A 693 3.20 -7.31 -18.67
C SER A 693 4.74 -7.25 -18.66
N ARG A 694 5.42 -8.40 -18.56
CA ARG A 694 6.89 -8.50 -18.63
C ARG A 694 7.46 -8.02 -19.96
N ASN A 695 6.74 -8.26 -21.06
CA ASN A 695 7.14 -7.86 -22.41
C ASN A 695 6.71 -6.43 -22.78
N GLY A 696 6.08 -5.69 -21.86
CA GLY A 696 5.59 -4.32 -22.13
C GLY A 696 4.41 -4.27 -23.10
N ILE A 697 3.67 -5.38 -23.25
CA ILE A 697 2.44 -5.45 -24.05
C ILE A 697 1.28 -4.88 -23.24
N LYS A 698 0.47 -4.02 -23.86
CA LYS A 698 -0.67 -3.36 -23.21
C LYS A 698 -1.72 -4.39 -22.76
N ILE A 699 -1.89 -4.55 -21.45
CA ILE A 699 -2.97 -5.35 -20.84
C ILE A 699 -4.23 -4.54 -20.54
N LYS A 700 -4.13 -3.21 -20.39
CA LYS A 700 -5.27 -2.34 -20.04
C LYS A 700 -6.28 -2.27 -21.19
N LYS A 701 -7.57 -2.35 -20.87
CA LYS A 701 -8.71 -2.30 -21.80
C LYS A 701 -9.69 -1.18 -21.43
N ALA A 702 -10.72 -0.95 -22.25
CA ALA A 702 -11.74 0.07 -22.01
C ALA A 702 -12.56 -0.14 -20.72
N MET A 703 -12.65 -1.38 -20.24
CA MET A 703 -13.34 -1.78 -19.02
C MET A 703 -12.63 -2.95 -18.33
N PRO A 704 -12.91 -3.26 -17.05
CA PRO A 704 -12.35 -4.44 -16.42
C PRO A 704 -12.78 -5.69 -17.18
N TYR A 705 -11.96 -6.73 -17.20
CA TYR A 705 -12.28 -7.97 -17.90
C TYR A 705 -11.89 -9.21 -17.10
N TRP A 706 -12.64 -10.29 -17.33
CA TRP A 706 -12.44 -11.57 -16.65
C TRP A 706 -11.15 -12.26 -17.08
N LEU A 707 -10.52 -12.92 -16.11
CA LEU A 707 -9.52 -13.97 -16.35
C LEU A 707 -10.18 -15.32 -16.11
N ASP A 708 -9.67 -16.40 -16.71
CA ASP A 708 -10.14 -17.77 -16.44
C ASP A 708 -9.80 -18.29 -15.02
N THR A 709 -9.12 -17.47 -14.23
CA THR A 709 -8.44 -17.91 -13.02
C THR A 709 -9.21 -17.47 -11.76
N PRO A 710 -9.61 -18.41 -10.88
CA PRO A 710 -10.33 -18.08 -9.65
C PRO A 710 -9.45 -17.40 -8.60
N TYR A 711 -10.10 -16.73 -7.64
CA TYR A 711 -9.46 -16.35 -6.39
C TYR A 711 -9.36 -17.57 -5.47
N TYR A 712 -8.15 -17.89 -5.00
CA TYR A 712 -7.86 -19.18 -4.39
C TYR A 712 -8.68 -19.52 -3.13
N SER A 713 -9.05 -18.52 -2.33
CA SER A 713 -9.58 -18.74 -0.98
C SER A 713 -11.12 -18.80 -0.87
N ASN A 714 -11.85 -18.75 -1.99
CA ASN A 714 -13.32 -18.90 -2.01
C ASN A 714 -13.82 -19.38 -3.39
N ASP A 715 -15.07 -19.81 -3.48
CA ASP A 715 -15.61 -20.51 -4.66
C ASP A 715 -16.52 -19.65 -5.55
N SER A 716 -16.50 -18.33 -5.32
CA SER A 716 -17.39 -17.38 -6.00
C SER A 716 -16.63 -16.26 -6.70
N MET A 717 -15.43 -15.91 -6.24
CA MET A 717 -14.65 -14.83 -6.82
C MET A 717 -13.72 -15.33 -7.93
N LEU A 718 -13.66 -14.54 -8.98
CA LEU A 718 -12.78 -14.71 -10.12
C LEU A 718 -11.86 -13.50 -10.27
N ARG A 719 -10.67 -13.70 -10.83
CA ARG A 719 -9.73 -12.60 -11.05
C ARG A 719 -10.15 -11.75 -12.25
N ILE A 720 -9.91 -10.45 -12.14
CA ILE A 720 -10.11 -9.49 -13.21
C ILE A 720 -8.84 -8.68 -13.41
N VAL A 721 -8.60 -8.21 -14.64
CA VAL A 721 -7.69 -7.09 -14.86
C VAL A 721 -8.53 -5.82 -14.87
N GLU A 722 -8.22 -4.90 -13.95
CA GLU A 722 -8.93 -3.64 -13.80
C GLU A 722 -8.44 -2.59 -14.81
N LYS A 723 -9.20 -1.50 -14.99
CA LYS A 723 -8.85 -0.37 -15.87
C LYS A 723 -7.48 0.24 -15.57
N ASP A 724 -7.03 0.19 -14.32
CA ASP A 724 -5.70 0.66 -13.94
C ASP A 724 -4.57 -0.32 -14.28
N GLY A 725 -4.91 -1.54 -14.71
CA GLY A 725 -4.00 -2.60 -15.15
C GLY A 725 -3.57 -3.55 -14.04
N TYR A 726 -4.02 -3.36 -12.79
CA TYR A 726 -3.77 -4.31 -11.71
C TYR A 726 -4.80 -5.44 -11.72
N ILE A 727 -4.48 -6.52 -11.02
CA ILE A 727 -5.32 -7.71 -10.91
C ILE A 727 -6.11 -7.67 -9.60
N TYR A 728 -7.42 -7.60 -9.70
CA TYR A 728 -8.34 -7.65 -8.56
C TYR A 728 -9.22 -8.90 -8.66
N MET A 729 -10.26 -8.97 -7.83
CA MET A 729 -11.22 -10.06 -7.86
C MET A 729 -12.64 -9.55 -7.68
N LYS A 730 -13.57 -10.19 -8.38
CA LYS A 730 -15.01 -9.89 -8.30
C LYS A 730 -15.80 -11.19 -8.22
N ASP A 731 -16.98 -11.11 -7.63
CA ASP A 731 -17.92 -12.22 -7.59
C ASP A 731 -18.36 -12.59 -9.01
N ALA A 732 -18.39 -13.88 -9.32
CA ALA A 732 -18.66 -14.42 -10.66
C ALA A 732 -20.01 -13.99 -11.22
N ILE A 733 -20.96 -13.61 -10.36
CA ILE A 733 -22.26 -13.06 -10.75
C ILE A 733 -22.21 -11.63 -11.32
N THR A 734 -21.07 -10.93 -11.22
CA THR A 734 -20.95 -9.52 -11.63
C THR A 734 -21.12 -9.37 -13.15
N GLU A 735 -22.11 -8.61 -13.60
CA GLU A 735 -22.43 -8.48 -15.04
C GLU A 735 -21.61 -7.40 -15.78
N ASP A 736 -21.12 -6.39 -15.07
CA ASP A 736 -20.42 -5.23 -15.64
C ASP A 736 -18.91 -5.47 -15.87
N ILE A 737 -18.54 -6.68 -16.27
CA ILE A 737 -17.16 -7.08 -16.56
C ILE A 737 -17.06 -7.59 -18.00
N GLY A 738 -16.06 -7.10 -18.72
CA GLY A 738 -15.81 -7.43 -20.12
C GLY A 738 -15.36 -8.88 -20.33
N ILE A 739 -15.76 -9.44 -21.46
CA ILE A 739 -15.31 -10.75 -21.96
C ILE A 739 -14.25 -10.49 -23.04
N VAL A 740 -13.01 -10.88 -22.75
CA VAL A 740 -11.88 -10.78 -23.67
C VAL A 740 -11.50 -12.19 -24.09
N PRO A 741 -11.94 -12.69 -25.24
CA PRO A 741 -11.60 -14.04 -25.69
C PRO A 741 -10.13 -14.14 -26.09
N CYS A 742 -9.58 -15.34 -25.90
CA CYS A 742 -8.32 -15.80 -26.43
C CYS A 742 -8.56 -16.93 -27.44
N ILE A 743 -7.89 -16.86 -28.59
CA ILE A 743 -7.93 -17.89 -29.64
C ILE A 743 -6.52 -18.31 -30.03
N TYR A 744 -6.42 -19.47 -30.67
CA TYR A 744 -5.16 -20.11 -31.02
C TYR A 744 -5.15 -20.38 -32.52
N LEU A 745 -4.28 -19.67 -33.24
CA LEU A 745 -4.26 -19.66 -34.69
C LEU A 745 -3.04 -20.40 -35.23
N ARG A 746 -3.26 -21.46 -36.01
CA ARG A 746 -2.19 -22.20 -36.69
C ARG A 746 -1.40 -21.26 -37.60
N SER A 747 -0.07 -21.36 -37.61
CA SER A 747 0.80 -20.63 -38.54
C SER A 747 0.71 -21.16 -39.98
N GLY A 748 1.30 -20.43 -40.95
CA GLY A 748 1.35 -20.86 -42.36
C GLY A 748 0.40 -20.11 -43.30
N TRP A 749 -0.27 -19.06 -42.81
CA TRP A 749 -1.07 -18.13 -43.60
C TRP A 749 -0.25 -16.95 -44.11
N SER A 750 -0.66 -16.41 -45.26
CA SER A 750 -0.15 -15.14 -45.80
C SER A 750 -0.95 -13.98 -45.22
N MET A 751 -0.33 -12.79 -45.16
CA MET A 751 -1.00 -11.61 -44.59
C MET A 751 -0.69 -10.32 -45.36
N ASP A 752 -1.65 -9.42 -45.33
CA ASP A 752 -1.52 -8.03 -45.75
C ASP A 752 -1.68 -7.08 -44.56
N GLY A 753 -1.13 -5.86 -44.64
CA GLY A 753 -1.17 -4.86 -43.58
C GLY A 753 0.15 -4.70 -42.82
N LYS A 754 0.17 -3.79 -41.83
CA LYS A 754 1.38 -3.40 -41.07
C LYS A 754 1.41 -3.94 -39.64
N GLY A 755 0.39 -4.68 -39.22
CA GLY A 755 0.28 -5.19 -37.85
C GLY A 755 0.11 -4.12 -36.78
N THR A 756 -0.34 -2.91 -37.15
CA THR A 756 -0.63 -1.84 -36.19
C THR A 756 -2.11 -1.85 -35.83
N LEU A 757 -2.52 -1.20 -34.74
CA LEU A 757 -3.94 -1.15 -34.36
C LEU A 757 -4.83 -0.48 -35.43
N LYS A 758 -4.27 0.47 -36.22
CA LYS A 758 -4.98 1.16 -37.30
C LYS A 758 -4.94 0.42 -38.63
N GLU A 759 -3.86 -0.35 -38.84
CA GLU A 759 -3.62 -1.17 -40.04
C GLU A 759 -3.25 -2.58 -39.56
N PRO A 760 -4.21 -3.36 -39.02
CA PRO A 760 -3.95 -4.71 -38.52
C PRO A 760 -3.63 -5.64 -39.69
N TYR A 761 -2.97 -6.76 -39.39
CA TYR A 761 -2.79 -7.82 -40.37
C TYR A 761 -4.15 -8.40 -40.76
N ARG A 762 -4.31 -8.74 -42.03
CA ARG A 762 -5.45 -9.49 -42.56
C ARG A 762 -4.94 -10.75 -43.21
N ILE A 763 -5.57 -11.87 -42.92
CA ILE A 763 -5.24 -13.14 -43.58
C ILE A 763 -5.66 -13.04 -45.03
N VAL A 764 -4.74 -13.32 -45.94
CA VAL A 764 -4.98 -13.38 -47.38
C VAL A 764 -4.64 -14.78 -47.83
N ASN A 765 -5.52 -15.40 -48.59
CA ASN A 765 -5.27 -16.72 -49.18
C ASN A 765 -4.11 -16.68 -50.17
#